data_AF-A0AAD6MDL0-F1
#
_entry.id   AF-A0AAD6MDL0-F1
#
_cell.length_a   1.000
_cell.length_b   1.000
_cell.length_c   1.000
_cell.angle_alpha   90.00
_cell.angle_beta   90.00
_cell.angle_gamma   90.00
#
_symmetry.space_group_name_H-M   'P 1'
#
loop_
_entity.id
_entity.type
_entity.pdbx_description
1 polymer ?
#
loop_
_entity_poly.entity_id
_entity_poly.type
_entity_poly.pdbx_seq_one_letter_code
_entity_poly.pdbx_strand_id
1 'polypeptide(L)'
;MEKQVHFIHFLVALFCFSYIMFSAYNPLALVVAEGLVSGHHENGSVKLFVFGDSYADTGNWDKFAASWKEPYGFTFPGKPAGRFSDGRVLTDYIASFLGITSPVPYTWRKTVEKSGLQFGMNFAFGGTGVFDTLINAPNMAAQIDFFQQLLEEKVYTKQDLNSSIVLVSLAGNDYTTYIQRNGNFQDLPAFTTSLINQLSANLKRIHGFGVRKIAVTALQPLGCLPILTAFSSYQNCSESWNTASKFHNQKLEQAIQRMNNESGKHMYETLDLYTAFMSKLNTARLAGNLKLRSFLMPCCVGVTSNHSCGNVDKNGAKTYVVCEKPELSVFWDMVHPAQNGWHQGKGIFLVGLLLLSIADISTAQNCPKGSPKLFVFGDSYVDTGNWPKNVRGPWKEPFGKTFPGKPTGRASDGRVLTDHIASFLGIESPTPYQQRDASKGIQQGLNFAYGGSGVFPTWAKDSLTVQIDQFEQLLKENVCSQCDLDSSVALVSTGINDYSFYSAAKKGSNDGLPAFTEGLVNQLAADLQRINRLGVKKVVVATLPVIGCLPLHIIPPNSYQNCDEESNKNAMIHNQLLQKAVGKLNIDDGNKNTFVILDLYNAMVSAIDQFRQDAANTEHKNPLQPCCSKSVEFICSAEGLCSNPKSSFFFDLAHPSDNGWNAIYSFLQGSLNNDLKA
;
A
#
# COMPACT_ATOMS: atom_id res chain seq x y z
N MET A 1 34.95 23.20 -38.53
CA MET A 1 35.26 21.86 -37.98
C MET A 1 35.39 21.86 -36.46
N GLU A 2 36.00 22.87 -35.82
CA GLU A 2 36.16 22.91 -34.34
C GLU A 2 34.84 22.88 -33.53
N LYS A 3 33.74 23.49 -34.02
CA LYS A 3 32.46 23.48 -33.31
C LYS A 3 31.74 22.12 -33.28
N GLN A 4 32.03 21.22 -34.23
CA GLN A 4 31.49 19.85 -34.23
C GLN A 4 32.27 18.94 -33.29
N VAL A 5 33.57 19.16 -33.14
CA VAL A 5 34.43 18.39 -32.24
C VAL A 5 34.07 18.66 -30.77
N HIS A 6 33.75 19.90 -30.41
CA HIS A 6 33.29 20.23 -29.05
C HIS A 6 31.90 19.67 -28.71
N PHE A 7 30.98 19.57 -29.68
CA PHE A 7 29.67 18.98 -29.46
C PHE A 7 29.73 17.46 -29.26
N ILE A 8 30.61 16.77 -29.98
CA ILE A 8 30.85 15.33 -29.82
C ILE A 8 31.55 15.04 -28.48
N HIS A 9 32.54 15.85 -28.07
CA HIS A 9 33.17 15.70 -26.76
C HIS A 9 32.20 15.98 -25.60
N PHE A 10 31.27 16.93 -25.76
CA PHE A 10 30.23 17.20 -24.78
C PHE A 10 29.21 16.05 -24.68
N LEU A 11 28.84 15.43 -25.80
CA LEU A 11 27.94 14.26 -25.83
C LEU A 11 28.59 12.99 -25.28
N VAL A 12 29.88 12.76 -25.56
CA VAL A 12 30.64 11.64 -24.98
C VAL A 12 30.86 11.85 -23.48
N ALA A 13 31.14 13.07 -23.04
CA ALA A 13 31.22 13.40 -21.62
C ALA A 13 29.86 13.20 -20.91
N LEU A 14 28.74 13.59 -21.52
CA LEU A 14 27.39 13.32 -21.00
C LEU A 14 27.06 11.82 -20.99
N PHE A 15 27.49 11.06 -22.00
CA PHE A 15 27.30 9.60 -22.03
C PHE A 15 28.13 8.91 -20.94
N CYS A 16 29.40 9.30 -20.76
CA CYS A 16 30.25 8.79 -19.68
C CYS A 16 29.74 9.20 -18.29
N PHE A 17 29.24 10.43 -18.12
CA PHE A 17 28.66 10.89 -16.85
C PHE A 17 27.33 10.19 -16.56
N SER A 18 26.51 9.93 -17.59
CA SER A 18 25.27 9.15 -17.45
C SER A 18 25.54 7.67 -17.17
N TYR A 19 26.61 7.09 -17.72
CA TYR A 19 27.03 5.71 -17.49
C TYR A 19 27.64 5.54 -16.09
N ILE A 20 28.41 6.52 -15.60
CA ILE A 20 28.96 6.56 -14.24
C ILE A 20 27.84 6.80 -13.20
N MET A 21 26.84 7.63 -13.52
CA MET A 21 25.66 7.84 -12.67
C MET A 21 24.68 6.64 -12.71
N PHE A 22 24.61 5.87 -13.81
CA PHE A 22 23.86 4.61 -13.86
C PHE A 22 24.58 3.44 -13.16
N SER A 23 25.93 3.40 -13.21
CA SER A 23 26.71 2.37 -12.52
C SER A 23 26.90 2.64 -11.02
N ALA A 24 26.57 3.84 -10.54
CA ALA A 24 26.64 4.21 -9.12
C ALA A 24 25.35 3.90 -8.33
N TYR A 25 24.32 3.34 -8.97
CA TYR A 25 23.17 2.76 -8.26
C TYR A 25 23.58 1.44 -7.59
N ASN A 26 24.14 1.62 -6.40
CA ASN A 26 24.09 0.71 -5.25
C ASN A 26 24.87 -0.63 -5.36
N PRO A 27 26.22 -0.60 -5.40
CA PRO A 27 27.02 -1.78 -5.09
C PRO A 27 26.80 -2.26 -3.63
N LEU A 28 26.30 -1.40 -2.74
CA LEU A 28 25.97 -1.76 -1.36
C LEU A 28 24.77 -2.72 -1.27
N ALA A 29 23.75 -2.57 -2.13
CA ALA A 29 22.62 -3.51 -2.18
C ALA A 29 23.04 -4.89 -2.70
N LEU A 30 24.07 -4.95 -3.56
CA LEU A 30 24.62 -6.21 -4.07
C LEU A 30 25.48 -6.91 -3.00
N VAL A 31 26.31 -6.15 -2.28
CA VAL A 31 27.15 -6.67 -1.19
C VAL A 31 26.32 -7.07 0.04
N VAL A 32 25.20 -6.38 0.31
CA VAL A 32 24.26 -6.76 1.37
C VAL A 32 23.43 -7.98 0.96
N ALA A 33 23.03 -8.13 -0.30
CA ALA A 33 22.36 -9.34 -0.78
C ALA A 33 23.30 -10.57 -0.82
N GLU A 34 24.56 -10.39 -1.22
CA GLU A 34 25.57 -11.45 -1.19
C GLU A 34 26.02 -11.77 0.25
N GLY A 35 26.04 -10.78 1.15
CA GLY A 35 26.36 -10.95 2.56
C GLY A 35 25.24 -11.58 3.40
N LEU A 36 23.97 -11.32 3.08
CA LEU A 36 22.81 -11.88 3.79
C LEU A 36 22.53 -13.35 3.41
N VAL A 37 22.90 -13.79 2.21
CA VAL A 37 22.82 -15.21 1.81
C VAL A 37 23.97 -16.03 2.43
N SER A 38 25.08 -15.38 2.82
CA SER A 38 26.25 -16.04 3.42
C SER A 38 26.26 -16.05 4.97
N GLY A 39 25.24 -15.48 5.63
CA GLY A 39 25.14 -15.44 7.09
C GLY A 39 24.47 -16.68 7.68
N HIS A 40 25.27 -17.68 8.04
CA HIS A 40 24.94 -18.83 8.91
C HIS A 40 23.63 -19.59 8.60
N HIS A 41 23.64 -20.40 7.53
CA HIS A 41 22.89 -21.65 7.52
C HIS A 41 23.80 -22.81 7.92
N GLU A 42 23.55 -23.40 9.09
CA GLU A 42 24.05 -24.74 9.41
C GLU A 42 23.50 -25.75 8.38
N ASN A 43 24.34 -26.11 7.41
CA ASN A 43 24.37 -27.39 6.70
C ASN A 43 23.11 -27.90 5.95
N GLY A 44 22.27 -27.04 5.35
CA GLY A 44 21.15 -27.46 4.49
C GLY A 44 20.89 -26.55 3.27
N SER A 45 20.76 -27.12 2.07
CA SER A 45 20.43 -26.37 0.84
C SER A 45 18.94 -26.03 0.76
N VAL A 46 18.62 -24.75 0.52
CA VAL A 46 17.24 -24.25 0.32
C VAL A 46 16.57 -24.99 -0.86
N LYS A 47 15.29 -25.31 -0.69
CA LYS A 47 14.45 -25.98 -1.71
C LYS A 47 13.27 -25.09 -2.08
N LEU A 48 12.91 -25.09 -3.36
CA LEU A 48 11.75 -24.38 -3.89
C LEU A 48 10.70 -25.38 -4.41
N PHE A 49 9.50 -25.33 -3.82
CA PHE A 49 8.34 -26.09 -4.29
C PHE A 49 7.36 -25.14 -4.98
N VAL A 50 6.94 -25.45 -6.19
CA VAL A 50 6.14 -24.52 -7.01
C VAL A 50 4.80 -25.13 -7.37
N PHE A 51 3.71 -24.41 -7.14
CA PHE A 51 2.35 -24.75 -7.55
C PHE A 51 1.79 -23.62 -8.39
N GLY A 52 0.94 -23.92 -9.37
CA GLY A 52 0.36 -22.87 -10.18
C GLY A 52 0.08 -23.25 -11.62
N ASP A 53 0.09 -22.20 -12.45
CA ASP A 53 -0.25 -22.26 -13.86
C ASP A 53 0.96 -22.03 -14.79
N SER A 54 0.69 -21.64 -16.03
CA SER A 54 1.66 -21.37 -17.09
C SER A 54 2.68 -20.28 -16.74
N TYR A 55 2.39 -19.39 -15.78
CA TYR A 55 3.35 -18.37 -15.33
C TYR A 55 4.50 -18.95 -14.52
N ALA A 56 4.31 -20.15 -13.97
CA ALA A 56 5.30 -20.85 -13.17
C ALA A 56 5.73 -22.19 -13.78
N ASP A 57 4.99 -22.76 -14.73
CA ASP A 57 5.30 -24.05 -15.36
C ASP A 57 6.64 -24.05 -16.12
N THR A 58 7.52 -25.01 -15.79
CA THR A 58 8.83 -25.20 -16.42
C THR A 58 8.92 -26.47 -17.28
N GLY A 59 7.78 -27.11 -17.58
CA GLY A 59 7.67 -28.20 -18.55
C GLY A 59 6.90 -29.43 -18.08
N ASN A 60 5.83 -29.25 -17.31
CA ASN A 60 4.96 -30.35 -16.87
C ASN A 60 4.03 -30.88 -17.97
N TRP A 61 3.69 -30.06 -18.97
CA TRP A 61 2.96 -30.50 -20.16
C TRP A 61 3.75 -31.46 -21.05
N ASP A 62 3.04 -32.26 -21.85
CA ASP A 62 3.63 -33.11 -22.88
C ASP A 62 4.25 -32.31 -24.04
N LYS A 63 5.02 -33.00 -24.90
CA LYS A 63 5.72 -32.39 -26.04
C LYS A 63 4.80 -31.86 -27.14
N PHE A 64 3.48 -32.11 -27.10
CA PHE A 64 2.52 -31.58 -28.06
C PHE A 64 1.99 -30.20 -27.67
N ALA A 65 2.16 -29.78 -26.41
CA ALA A 65 1.81 -28.44 -25.96
C ALA A 65 2.62 -27.35 -26.70
N ALA A 66 2.05 -26.15 -26.79
CA ALA A 66 2.69 -25.03 -27.49
C ALA A 66 4.05 -24.68 -26.91
N SER A 67 4.21 -24.76 -25.58
CA SER A 67 5.47 -24.48 -24.87
C SER A 67 6.64 -25.42 -25.21
N TRP A 68 6.36 -26.53 -25.91
CA TRP A 68 7.35 -27.47 -26.44
C TRP A 68 7.58 -27.32 -27.96
N LYS A 69 7.02 -26.28 -28.58
CA LYS A 69 7.15 -25.99 -30.01
C LYS A 69 7.89 -24.67 -30.23
N GLU A 70 8.66 -24.61 -31.31
CA GLU A 70 9.28 -23.35 -31.77
C GLU A 70 8.18 -22.30 -32.02
N PRO A 71 8.30 -21.07 -31.51
CA PRO A 71 9.53 -20.41 -31.05
C PRO A 71 9.71 -20.34 -29.52
N TYR A 72 8.94 -21.09 -28.72
CA TYR A 72 9.08 -21.04 -27.25
C TYR A 72 10.48 -21.47 -26.81
N GLY A 73 11.02 -20.82 -25.78
CA GLY A 73 12.38 -21.06 -25.29
C GLY A 73 13.51 -20.50 -26.16
N PHE A 74 13.21 -19.68 -27.18
CA PHE A 74 14.18 -19.04 -28.06
C PHE A 74 15.30 -18.25 -27.34
N THR A 75 14.99 -17.47 -26.31
CA THR A 75 16.00 -16.73 -25.53
C THR A 75 16.62 -17.56 -24.42
N PHE A 76 15.86 -18.49 -23.83
CA PHE A 76 16.38 -19.46 -22.87
C PHE A 76 15.52 -20.74 -22.87
N PRO A 77 16.10 -21.94 -23.02
CA PRO A 77 17.53 -22.24 -23.19
C PRO A 77 18.04 -22.18 -24.65
N GLY A 78 17.34 -21.51 -25.56
CA GLY A 78 17.64 -21.50 -27.01
C GLY A 78 16.87 -22.54 -27.81
N LYS A 79 15.90 -23.21 -27.19
CA LYS A 79 15.00 -24.21 -27.78
C LYS A 79 13.79 -24.45 -26.86
N PRO A 80 12.69 -25.03 -27.36
CA PRO A 80 11.55 -25.36 -26.52
C PRO A 80 11.90 -26.28 -25.35
N ALA A 81 11.50 -25.84 -24.15
CA ALA A 81 11.77 -26.53 -22.89
C ALA A 81 10.54 -26.50 -21.96
N GLY A 82 9.34 -26.39 -22.54
CA GLY A 82 8.07 -26.49 -21.81
C GLY A 82 7.64 -25.23 -21.05
N ARG A 83 8.38 -24.12 -21.16
CA ARG A 83 8.02 -22.81 -20.60
C ARG A 83 7.10 -22.04 -21.55
N PHE A 84 6.04 -21.44 -21.04
CA PHE A 84 5.14 -20.56 -21.79
C PHE A 84 5.75 -19.15 -21.94
N SER A 85 6.96 -19.06 -22.49
CA SER A 85 7.67 -17.81 -22.78
C SER A 85 8.72 -18.06 -23.86
N ASP A 86 9.33 -17.01 -24.40
CA ASP A 86 10.57 -17.14 -25.17
C ASP A 86 11.74 -17.58 -24.30
N GLY A 87 11.65 -17.45 -22.98
CA GLY A 87 12.74 -17.79 -22.09
C GLY A 87 12.29 -18.17 -20.68
N ARG A 88 13.01 -17.64 -19.70
CA ARG A 88 12.75 -17.83 -18.27
C ARG A 88 11.37 -17.33 -17.86
N VAL A 89 10.71 -18.10 -17.01
CA VAL A 89 9.42 -17.76 -16.37
C VAL A 89 9.63 -17.45 -14.88
N LEU A 90 8.57 -17.09 -14.15
CA LEU A 90 8.65 -16.64 -12.75
C LEU A 90 9.49 -17.60 -11.88
N THR A 91 9.25 -18.91 -11.99
CA THR A 91 10.00 -19.94 -11.27
C THR A 91 11.51 -19.83 -11.42
N ASP A 92 11.99 -19.57 -12.64
CA ASP A 92 13.42 -19.49 -12.91
C ASP A 92 14.06 -18.26 -12.25
N TYR A 93 13.33 -17.15 -12.19
CA TYR A 93 13.80 -15.93 -11.53
C TYR A 93 13.83 -16.10 -10.02
N ILE A 94 12.81 -16.74 -9.44
CA ILE A 94 12.77 -17.03 -8.00
C ILE A 94 13.88 -18.02 -7.62
N ALA A 95 14.08 -19.08 -8.40
CA ALA A 95 15.18 -20.03 -8.17
C ALA A 95 16.56 -19.35 -8.28
N SER A 96 16.75 -18.52 -9.32
CA SER A 96 17.99 -17.74 -9.48
C SER A 96 18.24 -16.79 -8.32
N PHE A 97 17.18 -16.19 -7.77
CA PHE A 97 17.27 -15.31 -6.60
C PHE A 97 17.70 -16.08 -5.35
N LEU A 98 17.18 -17.30 -5.15
CA LEU A 98 17.55 -18.18 -4.05
C LEU A 98 18.93 -18.83 -4.22
N GLY A 99 19.64 -18.54 -5.31
CA GLY A 99 20.95 -19.13 -5.61
C GLY A 99 20.88 -20.62 -5.95
N ILE A 100 19.70 -21.12 -6.36
CA ILE A 100 19.49 -22.54 -6.71
C ILE A 100 19.16 -22.72 -8.19
N THR A 101 19.31 -23.95 -8.68
CA THR A 101 18.81 -24.30 -10.02
C THR A 101 17.29 -24.39 -10.01
N SER A 102 16.66 -24.00 -11.12
CA SER A 102 15.21 -24.10 -11.30
C SER A 102 14.71 -25.52 -10.99
N PRO A 103 13.68 -25.69 -10.14
CA PRO A 103 13.17 -27.00 -9.76
C PRO A 103 12.72 -27.84 -10.95
N VAL A 104 12.93 -29.15 -10.85
CA VAL A 104 12.52 -30.12 -11.88
C VAL A 104 10.98 -30.17 -11.97
N PRO A 105 10.37 -30.17 -13.16
CA PRO A 105 8.94 -30.40 -13.31
C PRO A 105 8.54 -31.80 -12.84
N TYR A 106 7.42 -31.91 -12.11
CA TYR A 106 6.90 -33.14 -11.51
C TYR A 106 6.80 -34.33 -12.48
N THR A 107 6.45 -34.10 -13.75
CA THR A 107 6.36 -35.17 -14.75
C THR A 107 7.70 -35.81 -15.09
N TRP A 108 8.82 -35.14 -14.79
CA TRP A 108 10.19 -35.61 -15.04
C TRP A 108 10.84 -36.26 -13.82
N ARG A 109 10.16 -36.30 -12.66
CA ARG A 109 10.72 -36.75 -11.39
C ARG A 109 11.34 -38.16 -11.39
N LYS A 110 10.83 -39.06 -12.25
CA LYS A 110 11.31 -40.45 -12.36
C LYS A 110 12.45 -40.62 -13.35
N THR A 111 12.70 -39.61 -14.18
CA THR A 111 13.70 -39.66 -15.27
C THR A 111 14.95 -38.85 -14.97
N VAL A 112 14.90 -37.96 -13.97
CA VAL A 112 16.08 -37.19 -13.52
C VAL A 112 16.88 -37.96 -12.47
N GLU A 113 18.18 -37.68 -12.39
CA GLU A 113 19.01 -38.17 -11.30
C GLU A 113 18.55 -37.60 -9.95
N LYS A 114 18.81 -38.33 -8.85
CA LYS A 114 18.44 -37.89 -7.49
C LYS A 114 19.02 -36.51 -7.13
N SER A 115 20.21 -36.20 -7.63
CA SER A 115 20.86 -34.88 -7.49
C SER A 115 20.00 -33.74 -8.04
N GLY A 116 19.19 -33.98 -9.08
CA GLY A 116 18.27 -33.00 -9.65
C GLY A 116 17.10 -32.63 -8.73
N LEU A 117 16.78 -33.46 -7.75
CA LEU A 117 15.67 -33.24 -6.81
C LEU A 117 16.07 -32.36 -5.61
N GLN A 118 17.37 -32.09 -5.43
CA GLN A 118 17.90 -31.38 -4.27
C GLN A 118 17.45 -29.92 -4.15
N PHE A 119 16.94 -29.33 -5.24
CA PHE A 119 16.46 -27.95 -5.30
C PHE A 119 14.95 -27.81 -5.15
N GLY A 120 14.23 -28.91 -4.89
CA GLY A 120 12.77 -28.95 -4.81
C GLY A 120 12.12 -29.39 -6.13
N MET A 121 10.84 -29.06 -6.31
CA MET A 121 10.04 -29.56 -7.43
C MET A 121 8.99 -28.55 -7.92
N ASN A 122 8.74 -28.54 -9.22
CA ASN A 122 7.69 -27.73 -9.83
C ASN A 122 6.47 -28.58 -10.20
N PHE A 123 5.33 -28.32 -9.57
CA PHE A 123 4.04 -28.96 -9.80
C PHE A 123 3.09 -28.16 -10.68
N ALA A 124 3.47 -26.95 -11.13
CA ALA A 124 2.62 -26.07 -11.92
C ALA A 124 2.33 -26.62 -13.33
N PHE A 125 1.10 -26.45 -13.82
CA PHE A 125 0.68 -26.86 -15.18
C PHE A 125 0.03 -25.68 -15.91
N GLY A 126 0.44 -25.40 -17.14
CA GLY A 126 -0.22 -24.40 -17.99
C GLY A 126 -1.75 -24.57 -18.04
N GLY A 127 -2.49 -23.49 -17.78
CA GLY A 127 -3.96 -23.49 -17.75
C GLY A 127 -4.61 -23.86 -16.41
N THR A 128 -3.84 -24.24 -15.38
CA THR A 128 -4.36 -24.52 -14.04
C THR A 128 -5.08 -23.31 -13.43
N GLY A 129 -6.11 -23.61 -12.63
CA GLY A 129 -6.74 -22.67 -11.70
C GLY A 129 -6.78 -23.21 -10.27
N VAL A 130 -7.36 -22.42 -9.37
CA VAL A 130 -7.79 -22.90 -8.04
C VAL A 130 -8.87 -23.97 -8.23
N PHE A 131 -9.81 -23.72 -9.16
CA PHE A 131 -10.83 -24.65 -9.60
C PHE A 131 -10.51 -25.24 -10.99
N ASP A 132 -11.39 -26.13 -11.48
CA ASP A 132 -11.29 -26.69 -12.82
C ASP A 132 -11.55 -25.64 -13.89
N THR A 133 -10.55 -25.44 -14.75
CA THR A 133 -10.59 -24.45 -15.83
C THR A 133 -11.10 -25.08 -17.13
N LEU A 134 -11.02 -24.33 -18.23
CA LEU A 134 -11.29 -24.86 -19.57
C LEU A 134 -10.19 -25.80 -20.08
N ILE A 135 -9.01 -25.75 -19.47
CA ILE A 135 -7.90 -26.62 -19.82
C ILE A 135 -7.94 -27.83 -18.88
N ASN A 136 -7.96 -29.03 -19.45
CA ASN A 136 -7.95 -30.28 -18.69
C ASN A 136 -6.53 -30.57 -18.15
N ALA A 137 -6.08 -29.72 -17.23
CA ALA A 137 -4.84 -29.87 -16.47
C ALA A 137 -5.16 -30.12 -14.99
N PRO A 138 -4.21 -30.71 -14.22
CA PRO A 138 -4.34 -30.80 -12.77
C PRO A 138 -4.59 -29.43 -12.15
N ASN A 139 -5.74 -29.27 -11.48
CA ASN A 139 -6.04 -28.08 -10.69
C ASN A 139 -5.10 -27.99 -9.45
N MET A 140 -5.14 -26.87 -8.72
CA MET A 140 -4.24 -26.68 -7.57
C MET A 140 -4.36 -27.80 -6.53
N ALA A 141 -5.55 -28.33 -6.27
CA ALA A 141 -5.74 -29.42 -5.30
C ALA A 141 -5.01 -30.70 -5.74
N ALA A 142 -5.11 -31.07 -7.02
CA ALA A 142 -4.39 -32.21 -7.58
C ALA A 142 -2.86 -32.01 -7.55
N GLN A 143 -2.38 -30.79 -7.78
CA GLN A 143 -0.95 -30.49 -7.63
C GLN A 143 -0.47 -30.67 -6.19
N ILE A 144 -1.29 -30.30 -5.20
CA ILE A 144 -1.02 -30.54 -3.78
C ILE A 144 -1.03 -32.03 -3.46
N ASP A 145 -1.90 -32.83 -4.09
CA ASP A 145 -1.90 -34.29 -3.97
C ASP A 145 -0.60 -34.90 -4.49
N PHE A 146 -0.07 -34.40 -5.62
CA PHE A 146 1.23 -34.82 -6.14
C PHE A 146 2.36 -34.53 -5.15
N PHE A 147 2.32 -33.37 -4.50
CA PHE A 147 3.31 -33.03 -3.47
C PHE A 147 3.19 -33.96 -2.26
N GLN A 148 1.97 -34.21 -1.77
CA GLN A 148 1.71 -35.14 -0.67
C GLN A 148 2.24 -36.54 -0.97
N GLN A 149 2.01 -37.04 -2.19
CA GLN A 149 2.51 -38.35 -2.63
C GLN A 149 4.05 -38.45 -2.48
N LEU A 150 4.78 -37.38 -2.81
CA LEU A 150 6.25 -37.39 -2.68
C LEU A 150 6.74 -37.37 -1.23
N LEU A 151 5.94 -36.82 -0.31
CA LEU A 151 6.22 -36.92 1.13
C LEU A 151 5.99 -38.34 1.65
N GLU A 152 4.93 -39.00 1.18
CA GLU A 152 4.61 -40.39 1.51
C GLU A 152 5.66 -41.37 0.95
N GLU A 153 6.14 -41.11 -0.27
CA GLU A 153 7.26 -41.84 -0.91
C GLU A 153 8.64 -41.49 -0.31
N LYS A 154 8.69 -40.56 0.66
CA LYS A 154 9.92 -40.08 1.32
C LYS A 154 10.96 -39.53 0.34
N VAL A 155 10.52 -38.97 -0.77
CA VAL A 155 11.37 -38.21 -1.70
C VAL A 155 11.84 -36.93 -1.05
N TYR A 156 10.97 -36.30 -0.25
CA TYR A 156 11.30 -35.17 0.62
C TYR A 156 10.92 -35.48 2.08
N THR A 157 11.76 -35.05 3.00
CA THR A 157 11.60 -35.26 4.44
C THR A 157 11.02 -34.02 5.13
N LYS A 158 10.54 -34.15 6.37
CA LYS A 158 10.12 -32.98 7.18
C LYS A 158 11.24 -31.94 7.35
N GLN A 159 12.50 -32.39 7.38
CA GLN A 159 13.65 -31.50 7.45
C GLN A 159 13.79 -30.68 6.16
N ASP A 160 13.57 -31.30 5.00
CA ASP A 160 13.57 -30.62 3.71
C ASP A 160 12.50 -29.53 3.64
N LEU A 161 11.31 -29.80 4.20
CA LEU A 161 10.19 -28.85 4.20
C LEU A 161 10.45 -27.65 5.10
N ASN A 162 11.12 -27.86 6.22
CA ASN A 162 11.37 -26.84 7.24
C ASN A 162 12.18 -25.65 6.71
N SER A 163 13.13 -25.91 5.81
CA SER A 163 13.98 -24.90 5.15
C SER A 163 13.57 -24.62 3.70
N SER A 164 12.38 -25.05 3.30
CA SER A 164 11.86 -24.83 1.94
C SER A 164 11.00 -23.58 1.84
N ILE A 165 10.93 -23.05 0.63
CA ILE A 165 10.01 -22.00 0.22
C ILE A 165 9.03 -22.60 -0.77
N VAL A 166 7.75 -22.27 -0.62
CA VAL A 166 6.73 -22.56 -1.61
C VAL A 166 6.41 -21.31 -2.41
N LEU A 167 6.28 -21.45 -3.73
CA LEU A 167 5.72 -20.45 -4.63
C LEU A 167 4.38 -20.94 -5.15
N VAL A 168 3.34 -20.12 -5.05
CA VAL A 168 2.01 -20.35 -5.64
C VAL A 168 1.73 -19.25 -6.65
N SER A 169 1.55 -19.61 -7.93
CA SER A 169 1.25 -18.66 -9.01
C SER A 169 0.05 -19.07 -9.85
N LEU A 170 -1.09 -18.42 -9.57
CA LEU A 170 -2.41 -18.56 -10.21
C LEU A 170 -3.22 -17.31 -9.79
N ALA A 171 -4.41 -16.94 -10.26
CA ALA A 171 -5.61 -17.70 -10.63
C ALA A 171 -6.24 -17.17 -11.94
N GLY A 172 -5.45 -16.60 -12.86
CA GLY A 172 -5.98 -15.88 -14.02
C GLY A 172 -6.94 -16.72 -14.87
N ASN A 173 -6.63 -18.02 -15.00
CA ASN A 173 -7.42 -18.99 -15.74
C ASN A 173 -8.83 -19.23 -15.15
N ASP A 174 -9.00 -19.09 -13.82
CA ASP A 174 -10.30 -19.23 -13.16
C ASP A 174 -11.27 -18.13 -13.62
N TYR A 175 -10.80 -16.88 -13.74
CA TYR A 175 -11.60 -15.75 -14.19
C TYR A 175 -11.98 -15.88 -15.67
N THR A 176 -11.04 -16.27 -16.53
CA THR A 176 -11.34 -16.54 -17.94
C THR A 176 -12.35 -17.68 -18.09
N THR A 177 -12.18 -18.77 -17.32
CA THR A 177 -13.12 -19.91 -17.33
C THR A 177 -14.50 -19.49 -16.86
N TYR A 178 -14.58 -18.72 -15.77
CA TYR A 178 -15.85 -18.25 -15.21
C TYR A 178 -16.65 -17.45 -16.25
N ILE A 179 -16.02 -16.49 -16.92
CA ILE A 179 -16.67 -15.68 -17.96
C ILE A 179 -17.07 -16.55 -19.17
N GLN A 180 -16.21 -17.47 -19.61
CA GLN A 180 -16.54 -18.35 -20.75
C GLN A 180 -17.63 -19.39 -20.44
N ARG A 181 -17.84 -19.75 -19.17
CA ARG A 181 -18.94 -20.61 -18.73
C ARG A 181 -20.24 -19.81 -18.43
N ASN A 182 -20.44 -18.68 -19.11
CA ASN A 182 -21.59 -17.77 -18.97
C ASN A 182 -21.67 -17.05 -17.62
N GLY A 183 -20.57 -16.95 -16.87
CA GLY A 183 -20.46 -16.04 -15.74
C GLY A 183 -20.48 -14.58 -16.19
N ASN A 184 -20.87 -13.67 -15.30
CA ASN A 184 -20.96 -12.24 -15.60
C ASN A 184 -20.17 -11.41 -14.58
N PHE A 185 -19.86 -10.16 -14.93
CA PHE A 185 -19.07 -9.28 -14.07
C PHE A 185 -19.81 -8.85 -12.79
N GLN A 186 -21.14 -8.91 -12.75
CA GLN A 186 -21.92 -8.53 -11.56
C GLN A 186 -21.77 -9.55 -10.43
N ASP A 187 -21.69 -10.84 -10.78
CA ASP A 187 -21.54 -11.96 -9.85
C ASP A 187 -20.07 -12.30 -9.53
N LEU A 188 -19.13 -11.64 -10.23
CA LEU A 188 -17.69 -11.81 -10.07
C LEU A 188 -17.17 -11.58 -8.62
N PRO A 189 -17.74 -10.69 -7.79
CA PRO A 189 -17.36 -10.57 -6.39
C PRO A 189 -17.64 -11.82 -5.55
N ALA A 190 -18.78 -12.49 -5.79
CA ALA A 190 -19.15 -13.72 -5.09
C ALA A 190 -18.24 -14.88 -5.53
N PHE A 191 -18.00 -15.00 -6.84
CA PHE A 191 -17.04 -15.94 -7.39
C PHE A 191 -15.63 -15.74 -6.82
N THR A 192 -15.14 -14.49 -6.81
CA THR A 192 -13.83 -14.14 -6.24
C THR A 192 -13.72 -14.53 -4.77
N THR A 193 -14.78 -14.30 -3.99
CA THR A 193 -14.80 -14.70 -2.58
C THR A 193 -14.68 -16.22 -2.42
N SER A 194 -15.44 -16.99 -3.22
CA SER A 194 -15.34 -18.46 -3.23
C SER A 194 -13.94 -18.95 -3.61
N LEU A 195 -13.35 -18.35 -4.65
CA LEU A 195 -12.01 -18.66 -5.13
C LEU A 195 -10.96 -18.39 -4.05
N ILE A 196 -10.99 -17.23 -3.38
CA ILE A 196 -10.04 -16.89 -2.32
C ILE A 196 -10.20 -17.80 -1.10
N ASN A 197 -11.43 -18.22 -0.77
CA ASN A 197 -11.66 -19.19 0.30
C ASN A 197 -11.02 -20.55 -0.03
N GLN A 198 -11.21 -21.06 -1.25
CA GLN A 198 -10.59 -22.32 -1.67
C GLN A 198 -9.06 -22.20 -1.77
N LEU A 199 -8.53 -21.09 -2.29
CA LEU A 199 -7.10 -20.81 -2.30
C LEU A 199 -6.54 -20.81 -0.88
N SER A 200 -7.21 -20.15 0.07
CA SER A 200 -6.80 -20.15 1.48
C SER A 200 -6.78 -21.56 2.08
N ALA A 201 -7.77 -22.40 1.76
CA ALA A 201 -7.80 -23.80 2.19
C ALA A 201 -6.61 -24.60 1.62
N ASN A 202 -6.31 -24.41 0.33
CA ASN A 202 -5.17 -25.03 -0.33
C ASN A 202 -3.83 -24.60 0.29
N LEU A 203 -3.67 -23.31 0.59
CA LEU A 203 -2.48 -22.76 1.26
C LEU A 203 -2.30 -23.33 2.67
N LYS A 204 -3.39 -23.42 3.46
CA LYS A 204 -3.37 -24.07 4.78
C LYS A 204 -3.00 -25.55 4.67
N ARG A 205 -3.44 -26.24 3.62
CA ARG A 205 -3.08 -27.65 3.37
C ARG A 205 -1.59 -27.82 3.09
N ILE A 206 -0.99 -26.97 2.24
CA ILE A 206 0.46 -26.96 1.99
C ILE A 206 1.23 -26.69 3.28
N HIS A 207 0.83 -25.68 4.04
CA HIS A 207 1.43 -25.38 5.34
C HIS A 207 1.33 -26.56 6.31
N GLY A 208 0.19 -27.26 6.32
CA GLY A 208 -0.06 -28.45 7.14
C GLY A 208 0.93 -29.60 6.89
N PHE A 209 1.60 -29.64 5.74
CA PHE A 209 2.67 -30.61 5.48
C PHE A 209 4.00 -30.27 6.18
N GLY A 210 4.17 -29.04 6.66
CA GLY A 210 5.35 -28.59 7.42
C GLY A 210 6.21 -27.53 6.73
N VAL A 211 5.76 -26.98 5.59
CA VAL A 211 6.42 -25.83 4.96
C VAL A 211 6.12 -24.56 5.75
N ARG A 212 7.14 -23.74 6.03
CA ARG A 212 7.01 -22.52 6.86
C ARG A 212 6.84 -21.22 6.09
N LYS A 213 7.25 -21.19 4.82
CA LYS A 213 7.29 -19.97 3.99
C LYS A 213 6.57 -20.23 2.67
N ILE A 214 5.48 -19.51 2.43
CA ILE A 214 4.64 -19.65 1.25
C ILE A 214 4.45 -18.27 0.60
N ALA A 215 5.05 -18.08 -0.57
CA ALA A 215 4.84 -16.93 -1.43
C ALA A 215 3.66 -17.19 -2.38
N VAL A 216 2.70 -16.28 -2.47
CA VAL A 216 1.51 -16.38 -3.33
C VAL A 216 1.42 -15.15 -4.21
N THR A 217 1.31 -15.31 -5.53
CA THR A 217 1.21 -14.15 -6.41
C THR A 217 -0.17 -13.52 -6.36
N ALA A 218 -0.22 -12.19 -6.24
CA ALA A 218 -1.38 -11.42 -6.65
C ALA A 218 -1.58 -11.53 -8.18
N LEU A 219 -2.79 -11.29 -8.68
CA LEU A 219 -3.05 -11.22 -10.11
C LEU A 219 -2.38 -10.00 -10.73
N GLN A 220 -1.72 -10.24 -11.87
CA GLN A 220 -1.32 -9.22 -12.83
C GLN A 220 -2.54 -8.42 -13.33
N PRO A 221 -2.39 -7.22 -13.94
CA PRO A 221 -3.49 -6.50 -14.56
C PRO A 221 -4.04 -7.30 -15.76
N LEU A 222 -5.05 -8.16 -15.52
CA LEU A 222 -5.61 -9.04 -16.54
C LEU A 222 -6.05 -8.23 -17.76
N GLY A 223 -6.64 -7.06 -17.56
CA GLY A 223 -7.09 -6.17 -18.63
C GLY A 223 -5.99 -5.69 -19.56
N CYS A 224 -4.72 -5.78 -19.16
CA CYS A 224 -3.57 -5.42 -19.99
C CYS A 224 -2.97 -6.61 -20.76
N LEU A 225 -3.49 -7.83 -20.58
CA LEU A 225 -3.02 -8.99 -21.35
C LEU A 225 -3.37 -8.82 -22.84
N PRO A 226 -2.48 -9.22 -23.78
CA PRO A 226 -2.71 -8.97 -25.20
C PRO A 226 -4.00 -9.57 -25.77
N ILE A 227 -4.49 -10.67 -25.20
CA ILE A 227 -5.79 -11.27 -25.55
C ILE A 227 -6.97 -10.31 -25.32
N LEU A 228 -6.87 -9.40 -24.34
CA LEU A 228 -7.89 -8.40 -24.04
C LEU A 228 -7.57 -7.05 -24.70
N THR A 229 -6.30 -6.69 -24.84
CA THR A 229 -5.94 -5.41 -25.50
C THR A 229 -6.02 -5.51 -27.03
N ALA A 230 -6.06 -6.71 -27.62
CA ALA A 230 -6.31 -6.89 -29.05
C ALA A 230 -7.62 -6.22 -29.52
N PHE A 231 -8.66 -6.19 -28.68
CA PHE A 231 -9.94 -5.50 -28.96
C PHE A 231 -9.78 -3.99 -29.12
N SER A 232 -8.72 -3.41 -28.56
CA SER A 232 -8.36 -1.99 -28.70
C SER A 232 -7.16 -1.80 -29.62
N SER A 233 -6.82 -2.78 -30.48
CA SER A 233 -5.61 -2.76 -31.31
C SER A 233 -4.34 -2.53 -30.47
N TYR A 234 -4.29 -3.17 -29.30
CA TYR A 234 -3.22 -3.09 -28.31
C TYR A 234 -2.98 -1.66 -27.78
N GLN A 235 -3.98 -0.78 -27.76
CA GLN A 235 -3.83 0.59 -27.29
C GLN A 235 -4.20 0.76 -25.81
N ASN A 236 -5.24 0.07 -25.37
CA ASN A 236 -5.85 0.28 -24.06
C ASN A 236 -6.05 -1.04 -23.30
N CYS A 237 -5.76 -1.01 -22.01
CA CYS A 237 -6.15 -2.08 -21.10
C CYS A 237 -7.66 -2.04 -20.83
N SER A 238 -8.27 -3.21 -20.63
CA SER A 238 -9.66 -3.29 -20.19
C SER A 238 -9.80 -2.95 -18.71
N GLU A 239 -10.57 -1.90 -18.41
CA GLU A 239 -10.79 -1.44 -17.04
C GLU A 239 -11.57 -2.48 -16.21
N SER A 240 -12.61 -3.11 -16.76
CA SER A 240 -13.42 -4.11 -16.04
C SER A 240 -12.59 -5.30 -15.55
N TRP A 241 -11.68 -5.80 -16.38
CA TRP A 241 -10.77 -6.89 -16.02
C TRP A 241 -9.68 -6.46 -15.03
N ASN A 242 -9.20 -5.21 -15.12
CA ASN A 242 -8.28 -4.66 -14.14
C ASN A 242 -8.95 -4.43 -12.78
N THR A 243 -10.22 -4.02 -12.75
CA THR A 243 -11.02 -3.91 -11.53
C THR A 243 -11.22 -5.28 -10.89
N ALA A 244 -11.50 -6.32 -11.68
CA ALA A 244 -11.55 -7.71 -11.20
C ALA A 244 -10.22 -8.14 -10.57
N SER A 245 -9.09 -7.81 -11.21
CA SER A 245 -7.74 -8.11 -10.69
C SER A 245 -7.47 -7.40 -9.36
N LYS A 246 -7.77 -6.09 -9.27
CA LYS A 246 -7.61 -5.31 -8.03
C LYS A 246 -8.48 -5.87 -6.90
N PHE A 247 -9.72 -6.24 -7.19
CA PHE A 247 -10.63 -6.82 -6.19
C PHE A 247 -10.13 -8.19 -5.70
N HIS A 248 -9.65 -9.05 -6.60
CA HIS A 248 -8.97 -10.29 -6.23
C HIS A 248 -7.79 -10.03 -5.28
N ASN A 249 -6.89 -9.12 -5.68
CA ASN A 249 -5.66 -8.84 -4.94
C ASN A 249 -5.97 -8.32 -3.53
N GLN A 250 -6.95 -7.41 -3.42
CA GLN A 250 -7.43 -6.93 -2.13
C GLN A 250 -7.97 -8.08 -1.25
N LYS A 251 -8.74 -9.02 -1.82
CA LYS A 251 -9.27 -10.17 -1.08
C LYS A 251 -8.19 -11.18 -0.70
N LEU A 252 -7.22 -11.40 -1.58
CA LEU A 252 -6.06 -12.25 -1.31
C LEU A 252 -5.25 -11.67 -0.15
N GLU A 253 -4.90 -10.38 -0.19
CA GLU A 253 -4.17 -9.72 0.90
C GLU A 253 -4.91 -9.82 2.24
N GLN A 254 -6.22 -9.60 2.25
CA GLN A 254 -7.05 -9.77 3.46
C GLN A 254 -7.00 -11.22 3.99
N ALA A 255 -7.05 -12.21 3.10
CA ALA A 255 -6.98 -13.62 3.49
C ALA A 255 -5.59 -14.01 4.01
N ILE A 256 -4.52 -13.57 3.34
CA ILE A 256 -3.12 -13.78 3.77
C ILE A 256 -2.87 -13.16 5.15
N GLN A 257 -3.28 -11.90 5.35
CA GLN A 257 -3.18 -11.20 6.63
C GLN A 257 -3.90 -11.97 7.73
N ARG A 258 -5.14 -12.40 7.47
CA ARG A 258 -5.91 -13.22 8.41
C ARG A 258 -5.18 -14.51 8.78
N MET A 259 -4.66 -15.25 7.80
CA MET A 259 -3.98 -16.53 8.06
C MET A 259 -2.66 -16.34 8.82
N ASN A 260 -1.90 -15.28 8.53
CA ASN A 260 -0.71 -14.93 9.30
C ASN A 260 -1.09 -14.59 10.75
N ASN A 261 -2.13 -13.78 10.95
CA ASN A 261 -2.64 -13.42 12.28
C ASN A 261 -3.12 -14.65 13.06
N GLU A 262 -3.90 -15.54 12.45
CA GLU A 262 -4.36 -16.81 13.04
C GLU A 262 -3.20 -17.69 13.52
N SER A 263 -2.08 -17.66 12.81
CA SER A 263 -0.90 -18.48 13.13
C SER A 263 0.08 -17.86 14.13
N GLY A 264 -0.05 -16.55 14.39
CA GLY A 264 0.93 -15.78 15.17
C GLY A 264 2.31 -15.68 14.52
N LYS A 265 2.45 -16.06 13.25
CA LYS A 265 3.72 -16.06 12.49
C LYS A 265 3.49 -15.50 11.10
N HIS A 266 4.54 -14.91 10.54
CA HIS A 266 4.53 -14.44 9.16
C HIS A 266 4.95 -15.60 8.23
N MET A 267 3.97 -16.36 7.77
CA MET A 267 4.15 -17.62 7.03
C MET A 267 3.81 -17.48 5.55
N TYR A 268 2.80 -16.67 5.24
CA TYR A 268 2.32 -16.41 3.90
C TYR A 268 2.69 -14.99 3.46
N GLU A 269 3.14 -14.82 2.23
CA GLU A 269 3.50 -13.50 1.67
C GLU A 269 2.90 -13.34 0.28
N THR A 270 2.42 -12.13 -0.03
CA THR A 270 1.88 -11.82 -1.35
C THR A 270 2.97 -11.25 -2.25
N LEU A 271 3.17 -11.84 -3.44
CA LEU A 271 4.00 -11.25 -4.49
C LEU A 271 3.13 -10.38 -5.41
N ASP A 272 3.29 -9.06 -5.34
CA ASP A 272 2.48 -8.10 -6.10
C ASP A 272 2.87 -8.05 -7.60
N LEU A 273 2.37 -9.03 -8.37
CA LEU A 273 2.52 -9.02 -9.82
C LEU A 273 1.75 -7.87 -10.48
N TYR A 274 0.74 -7.29 -9.85
CA TYR A 274 -0.02 -6.19 -10.44
C TYR A 274 0.89 -4.97 -10.64
N THR A 275 1.48 -4.51 -9.55
CA THR A 275 2.39 -3.36 -9.55
C THR A 275 3.62 -3.66 -10.38
N ALA A 276 4.15 -4.88 -10.28
CA ALA A 276 5.28 -5.34 -11.09
C ALA A 276 4.98 -5.18 -12.60
N PHE A 277 3.87 -5.74 -13.09
CA PHE A 277 3.50 -5.63 -14.50
C PHE A 277 3.25 -4.19 -14.92
N MET A 278 2.50 -3.42 -14.13
CA MET A 278 2.21 -2.03 -14.45
C MET A 278 3.48 -1.18 -14.52
N SER A 279 4.46 -1.42 -13.63
CA SER A 279 5.78 -0.79 -13.68
C SER A 279 6.51 -1.10 -14.99
N LYS A 280 6.60 -2.38 -15.36
CA LYS A 280 7.24 -2.80 -16.62
C LYS A 280 6.56 -2.20 -17.85
N LEU A 281 5.23 -2.18 -17.88
CA LEU A 281 4.44 -1.57 -18.95
C LEU A 281 4.68 -0.05 -19.04
N ASN A 282 4.75 0.63 -17.90
CA ASN A 282 5.05 2.06 -17.85
C ASN A 282 6.48 2.38 -18.32
N THR A 283 7.48 1.58 -17.91
CA THR A 283 8.85 1.72 -18.42
C THR A 283 8.90 1.50 -19.93
N ALA A 284 8.23 0.46 -20.43
CA ALA A 284 8.16 0.17 -21.86
C ALA A 284 7.44 1.29 -22.62
N ARG A 285 6.38 1.88 -22.06
CA ARG A 285 5.69 3.06 -22.62
C ARG A 285 6.63 4.27 -22.73
N LEU A 286 7.44 4.54 -21.71
CA LEU A 286 8.40 5.64 -21.71
C LEU A 286 9.53 5.43 -22.73
N ALA A 287 10.03 4.19 -22.87
CA ALA A 287 10.98 3.82 -23.90
C ALA A 287 10.36 3.87 -25.33
N GLY A 288 9.07 3.57 -25.43
CA GLY A 288 8.29 3.48 -26.67
C GLY A 288 7.95 4.80 -27.36
N ASN A 289 8.33 5.96 -26.79
CA ASN A 289 8.36 7.22 -27.54
C ASN A 289 9.37 7.20 -28.71
N LEU A 290 10.19 6.15 -28.80
CA LEU A 290 10.94 5.74 -29.99
C LEU A 290 10.08 4.79 -30.84
N LYS A 291 9.21 5.38 -31.68
CA LYS A 291 8.33 4.76 -32.70
C LYS A 291 8.74 3.35 -33.14
N LEU A 292 7.85 2.35 -32.99
CA LEU A 292 7.54 1.30 -34.00
C LEU A 292 6.52 0.22 -33.53
N ARG A 293 6.20 0.08 -32.23
CA ARG A 293 5.26 -0.97 -31.76
C ARG A 293 4.61 -0.67 -30.41
N SER A 294 3.34 -1.02 -30.21
CA SER A 294 2.71 -0.94 -28.88
C SER A 294 3.37 -1.91 -27.90
N PHE A 295 3.66 -1.45 -26.68
CA PHE A 295 4.21 -2.26 -25.59
C PHE A 295 3.22 -3.32 -25.06
N LEU A 296 1.94 -3.22 -25.42
CA LEU A 296 0.89 -4.21 -25.14
C LEU A 296 0.77 -5.28 -26.24
N MET A 297 1.49 -5.14 -27.35
CA MET A 297 1.47 -6.11 -28.45
C MET A 297 2.38 -7.31 -28.13
N PRO A 298 1.94 -8.56 -28.39
CA PRO A 298 2.74 -9.75 -28.11
C PRO A 298 3.78 -9.98 -29.20
N CYS A 299 4.96 -10.51 -28.87
CA CYS A 299 6.00 -10.76 -29.88
C CYS A 299 5.63 -11.84 -30.90
N CYS A 300 4.99 -12.91 -30.45
CA CYS A 300 4.61 -14.05 -31.24
C CYS A 300 3.09 -14.14 -31.36
N VAL A 301 2.57 -14.07 -32.59
CA VAL A 301 1.13 -14.12 -32.88
C VAL A 301 0.86 -14.93 -34.14
N GLY A 302 -0.29 -15.62 -34.19
CA GLY A 302 -0.70 -16.33 -35.40
C GLY A 302 -0.89 -15.40 -36.60
N VAL A 303 -0.67 -15.91 -37.81
CA VAL A 303 -0.90 -15.14 -39.05
C VAL A 303 -2.39 -14.86 -39.31
N THR A 304 -3.28 -15.65 -38.69
CA THR A 304 -4.74 -15.42 -38.66
C THR A 304 -5.26 -15.72 -37.26
N SER A 305 -6.52 -15.36 -36.97
CA SER A 305 -7.19 -15.65 -35.70
C SER A 305 -7.32 -17.14 -35.36
N ASN A 306 -7.19 -18.01 -36.36
CA ASN A 306 -7.25 -19.47 -36.18
C ASN A 306 -5.89 -20.08 -35.84
N HIS A 307 -4.82 -19.28 -35.91
CA HIS A 307 -3.47 -19.72 -35.58
C HIS A 307 -3.01 -19.04 -34.29
N SER A 308 -2.16 -19.75 -33.55
CA SER A 308 -1.49 -19.27 -32.34
C SER A 308 0.03 -19.37 -32.51
N CYS A 309 0.76 -18.75 -31.59
CA CYS A 309 2.21 -18.91 -31.51
C CYS A 309 2.59 -20.41 -31.47
N GLY A 310 3.55 -20.81 -32.32
CA GLY A 310 4.01 -22.20 -32.41
C GLY A 310 3.15 -23.13 -33.27
N ASN A 311 2.11 -22.64 -33.95
CA ASN A 311 1.39 -23.42 -34.95
C ASN A 311 2.16 -23.56 -36.28
N VAL A 312 1.95 -24.70 -36.94
CA VAL A 312 2.45 -24.97 -38.29
C VAL A 312 1.33 -25.53 -39.14
N ASP A 313 1.41 -25.34 -40.46
CA ASP A 313 0.49 -25.96 -41.39
C ASP A 313 0.82 -27.45 -41.62
N LYS A 314 0.04 -28.11 -42.47
CA LYS A 314 0.22 -29.53 -42.85
C LYS A 314 1.59 -29.84 -43.47
N ASN A 315 2.29 -28.85 -43.99
CA ASN A 315 3.61 -28.98 -44.60
C ASN A 315 4.73 -28.60 -43.62
N GLY A 316 4.40 -28.26 -42.36
CA GLY A 316 5.36 -27.80 -41.36
C GLY A 316 5.75 -26.33 -41.49
N ALA A 317 5.10 -25.55 -42.38
CA ALA A 317 5.38 -24.13 -42.50
C ALA A 317 4.79 -23.35 -41.33
N LYS A 318 5.53 -22.39 -40.79
CA LYS A 318 5.12 -21.57 -39.64
C LYS A 318 3.88 -20.75 -39.98
N THR A 319 2.84 -20.86 -39.16
CA THR A 319 1.61 -20.06 -39.28
C THR A 319 1.53 -18.99 -38.19
N TYR A 320 2.69 -18.47 -37.78
CA TYR A 320 2.83 -17.39 -36.81
C TYR A 320 3.94 -16.45 -37.27
N VAL A 321 3.90 -15.22 -36.76
CA VAL A 321 4.97 -14.24 -36.90
C VAL A 321 5.62 -14.01 -35.55
N VAL A 322 6.93 -13.79 -35.55
CA VAL A 322 7.71 -13.34 -34.39
C VAL A 322 8.19 -11.94 -34.70
N CYS A 323 8.16 -11.07 -33.70
CA CYS A 323 8.61 -9.71 -33.83
C CYS A 323 10.13 -9.61 -34.07
N GLU A 324 10.57 -8.49 -34.65
CA GLU A 324 11.98 -8.28 -35.00
C GLU A 324 12.93 -8.27 -33.79
N LYS A 325 12.45 -7.79 -32.63
CA LYS A 325 13.23 -7.65 -31.39
C LYS A 325 12.54 -8.34 -30.20
N PRO A 326 12.57 -9.68 -30.13
CA PRO A 326 11.97 -10.44 -29.02
C PRO A 326 12.47 -9.99 -27.64
N GLU A 327 13.74 -9.66 -27.53
CA GLU A 327 14.43 -9.25 -26.30
C GLU A 327 13.89 -7.96 -25.69
N LEU A 328 13.19 -7.13 -26.47
CA LEU A 328 12.56 -5.90 -26.00
C LEU A 328 11.09 -6.06 -25.64
N SER A 329 10.49 -7.21 -25.97
CA SER A 329 9.04 -7.41 -25.80
C SER A 329 8.68 -7.60 -24.32
N VAL A 330 7.52 -7.08 -23.92
CA VAL A 330 6.93 -7.35 -22.60
C VAL A 330 6.15 -8.65 -22.63
N PHE A 331 5.35 -8.86 -23.69
CA PHE A 331 4.57 -10.06 -23.88
C PHE A 331 5.18 -10.95 -24.97
N TRP A 332 5.23 -12.25 -24.69
CA TRP A 332 5.66 -13.24 -25.66
C TRP A 332 4.53 -13.62 -26.60
N ASP A 333 3.40 -14.05 -26.04
CA ASP A 333 2.20 -14.41 -26.79
C ASP A 333 0.98 -13.66 -26.24
N MET A 334 -0.23 -14.11 -26.61
CA MET A 334 -1.47 -13.43 -26.25
C MET A 334 -1.75 -13.35 -24.74
N VAL A 335 -1.05 -14.13 -23.92
CA VAL A 335 -1.28 -14.23 -22.47
C VAL A 335 0.02 -14.05 -21.69
N HIS A 336 1.12 -14.64 -22.15
CA HIS A 336 2.31 -14.82 -21.32
C HIS A 336 3.35 -13.71 -21.50
N PRO A 337 4.03 -13.29 -20.43
CA PRO A 337 5.16 -12.39 -20.54
C PRO A 337 6.34 -13.04 -21.27
N ALA A 338 7.07 -12.22 -22.00
CA ALA A 338 8.39 -12.58 -22.51
C ALA A 338 9.41 -12.63 -21.36
N GLN A 339 10.57 -13.24 -21.61
CA GLN A 339 11.67 -13.26 -20.64
C GLN A 339 12.00 -11.84 -20.15
N ASN A 340 12.02 -10.87 -21.05
CA ASN A 340 12.21 -9.46 -20.68
C ASN A 340 11.02 -8.89 -19.89
N GLY A 341 9.78 -9.29 -20.18
CA GLY A 341 8.60 -8.93 -19.38
C GLY A 341 8.70 -9.40 -17.92
N TRP A 342 9.21 -10.62 -17.73
CA TRP A 342 9.52 -11.16 -16.40
C TRP A 342 10.72 -10.48 -15.74
N HIS A 343 11.71 -10.06 -16.53
CA HIS A 343 12.89 -9.36 -16.05
C HIS A 343 12.55 -7.94 -15.59
N GLN A 344 12.27 -7.80 -14.30
CA GLN A 344 12.24 -6.53 -13.60
C GLN A 344 13.60 -6.32 -12.99
N GLY A 345 14.23 -5.16 -13.23
CA GLY A 345 15.48 -4.82 -12.54
C GLY A 345 15.30 -5.10 -11.05
N LYS A 346 16.28 -5.80 -10.46
CA LYS A 346 16.32 -6.49 -9.15
C LYS A 346 15.33 -6.06 -8.02
N GLY A 347 14.82 -4.83 -7.97
CA GLY A 347 14.07 -4.23 -6.85
C GLY A 347 12.71 -4.81 -6.45
N ILE A 348 11.84 -5.32 -7.33
CA ILE A 348 10.46 -5.69 -6.92
C ILE A 348 10.38 -7.11 -6.31
N PHE A 349 11.10 -8.08 -6.89
CA PHE A 349 11.20 -9.42 -6.29
C PHE A 349 12.10 -9.43 -5.04
N LEU A 350 13.02 -8.46 -4.90
CA LEU A 350 13.87 -8.33 -3.73
C LEU A 350 13.05 -8.07 -2.45
N VAL A 351 12.00 -7.24 -2.48
CA VAL A 351 11.28 -6.82 -1.26
C VAL A 351 10.38 -7.93 -0.71
N GLY A 352 9.55 -8.55 -1.55
CA GLY A 352 8.64 -9.62 -1.11
C GLY A 352 9.36 -10.88 -0.62
N LEU A 353 10.53 -11.21 -1.20
CA LEU A 353 11.31 -12.37 -0.76
C LEU A 353 12.35 -12.03 0.33
N LEU A 354 12.82 -10.78 0.44
CA LEU A 354 13.53 -10.33 1.66
C LEU A 354 12.61 -10.55 2.86
N LEU A 355 11.34 -10.14 2.78
CA LEU A 355 10.37 -10.34 3.87
C LEU A 355 10.21 -11.81 4.27
N LEU A 356 10.35 -12.75 3.33
CA LEU A 356 10.35 -14.19 3.62
C LEU A 356 11.64 -14.69 4.30
N SER A 357 12.81 -14.09 3.97
CA SER A 357 14.09 -14.36 4.64
C SER A 357 14.26 -13.69 6.00
N ILE A 358 13.53 -12.59 6.26
CA ILE A 358 13.60 -11.83 7.53
C ILE A 358 12.53 -12.33 8.53
N ALA A 359 11.52 -13.07 8.08
CA ALA A 359 10.42 -13.53 8.93
C ALA A 359 10.73 -14.74 9.86
N ASP A 360 11.99 -15.11 10.05
CA ASP A 360 12.43 -15.96 11.17
C ASP A 360 13.53 -15.28 12.00
N ILE A 361 13.50 -13.95 12.09
CA ILE A 361 14.08 -13.21 13.22
C ILE A 361 12.92 -12.62 14.03
N SER A 362 12.08 -13.49 14.57
CA SER A 362 11.55 -13.25 15.92
C SER A 362 12.64 -13.66 16.91
N THR A 363 13.78 -13.00 16.85
CA THR A 363 14.36 -12.61 18.13
C THR A 363 13.49 -11.45 18.56
N ALA A 364 12.81 -11.56 19.70
CA ALA A 364 12.32 -10.38 20.38
C ALA A 364 13.50 -9.39 20.42
N GLN A 365 13.48 -8.38 19.55
CA GLN A 365 14.48 -7.34 19.61
C GLN A 365 14.17 -6.68 20.94
N ASN A 366 15.08 -6.84 21.90
CA ASN A 366 14.98 -6.17 23.19
C ASN A 366 15.20 -4.68 22.92
N CYS A 367 14.16 -4.01 22.42
CA CYS A 367 14.13 -2.58 22.29
C CYS A 367 14.30 -2.02 23.71
N PRO A 368 15.26 -1.12 23.93
CA PRO A 368 15.38 -0.44 25.21
C PRO A 368 14.01 0.17 25.55
N LYS A 369 13.57 0.06 26.82
CA LYS A 369 12.37 0.78 27.29
C LYS A 369 12.62 2.28 27.16
N GLY A 370 12.26 2.85 26.01
CA GLY A 370 12.30 4.28 25.72
C GLY A 370 10.93 4.92 25.90
N SER A 371 10.91 6.26 25.90
CA SER A 371 9.66 7.02 25.78
C SER A 371 8.96 6.71 24.46
N PRO A 372 7.62 6.68 24.41
CA PRO A 372 6.91 6.43 23.17
C PRO A 372 7.19 7.53 22.13
N LYS A 373 7.10 7.18 20.84
CA LYS A 373 7.15 8.18 19.76
C LYS A 373 5.76 8.54 19.29
N LEU A 374 5.54 9.81 18.96
CA LEU A 374 4.27 10.29 18.42
C LEU A 374 4.44 10.71 16.96
N PHE A 375 3.75 10.00 16.07
CA PHE A 375 3.62 10.37 14.66
C PHE A 375 2.25 11.01 14.43
N VAL A 376 2.22 12.22 13.87
CA VAL A 376 0.97 12.99 13.78
C VAL A 376 0.62 13.25 12.33
N PHE A 377 -0.64 12.98 11.98
CA PHE A 377 -1.20 13.19 10.65
C PHE A 377 -2.52 13.94 10.79
N GLY A 378 -2.79 14.86 9.87
CA GLY A 378 -4.03 15.61 9.91
C GLY A 378 -3.96 17.02 9.38
N ASP A 379 -4.78 17.87 9.97
CA ASP A 379 -4.96 19.25 9.55
C ASP A 379 -4.46 20.27 10.59
N SER A 380 -4.99 21.50 10.54
CA SER A 380 -4.60 22.60 11.43
C SER A 380 -4.87 22.34 12.92
N TYR A 381 -5.74 21.37 13.26
CA TYR A 381 -6.02 21.01 14.66
C TYR A 381 -4.86 20.27 15.33
N VAL A 382 -3.97 19.70 14.52
CA VAL A 382 -2.82 18.91 14.98
C VAL A 382 -1.49 19.41 14.40
N ASP A 383 -1.48 20.36 13.47
CA ASP A 383 -0.26 20.98 12.93
C ASP A 383 0.47 21.82 13.98
N THR A 384 1.75 21.51 14.21
CA THR A 384 2.63 22.21 15.16
C THR A 384 3.66 23.12 14.49
N GLY A 385 3.58 23.30 13.16
CA GLY A 385 4.39 24.27 12.41
C GLY A 385 4.89 23.82 11.03
N ASN A 386 4.13 23.03 10.28
CA ASN A 386 4.44 22.72 8.89
C ASN A 386 4.06 23.84 7.91
N TRP A 387 3.18 24.76 8.32
CA TRP A 387 2.86 25.94 7.51
C TRP A 387 4.12 26.77 7.17
N PRO A 388 4.27 27.35 5.97
CA PRO A 388 5.45 28.14 5.61
C PRO A 388 5.59 29.45 6.41
N LYS A 389 6.80 29.77 6.89
CA LYS A 389 7.09 30.98 7.70
C LYS A 389 6.98 32.31 6.93
N ASN A 390 7.18 32.25 5.62
CA ASN A 390 7.15 33.40 4.71
C ASN A 390 5.74 33.73 4.19
N VAL A 391 4.76 32.85 4.42
CA VAL A 391 3.36 33.07 4.06
C VAL A 391 2.62 33.65 5.27
N ARG A 392 1.59 34.46 5.04
CA ARG A 392 0.68 34.90 6.10
C ARG A 392 0.08 33.66 6.77
N GLY A 393 -0.03 33.64 8.09
CA GLY A 393 -0.57 32.48 8.80
C GLY A 393 -0.02 32.32 10.22
N PRO A 394 -0.02 31.08 10.74
CA PRO A 394 0.35 30.74 12.11
C PRO A 394 1.74 31.14 12.62
N TRP A 395 2.62 31.62 11.71
CA TRP A 395 3.95 32.14 12.04
C TRP A 395 4.00 33.65 12.26
N LYS A 396 2.84 34.32 12.27
CA LYS A 396 2.70 35.75 12.51
C LYS A 396 1.86 36.00 13.76
N GLU A 397 2.03 37.16 14.37
CA GLU A 397 1.12 37.60 15.43
C GLU A 397 -0.31 37.68 14.89
N PRO A 398 -1.34 37.30 15.67
CA PRO A 398 -1.31 37.01 17.10
C PRO A 398 -1.27 35.52 17.48
N PHE A 399 -0.86 34.63 16.58
CA PHE A 399 -0.74 33.19 16.90
C PHE A 399 0.34 32.96 17.97
N GLY A 400 0.11 31.99 18.88
CA GLY A 400 1.01 31.71 20.01
C GLY A 400 1.06 32.77 21.12
N LYS A 401 0.13 33.75 21.12
CA LYS A 401 0.08 34.86 22.09
C LYS A 401 -0.06 34.43 23.56
N THR A 402 -0.84 33.39 23.86
CA THR A 402 -1.06 32.90 25.23
C THR A 402 -0.06 31.83 25.62
N PHE A 403 0.42 31.04 24.66
CA PHE A 403 1.52 30.12 24.84
C PHE A 403 2.37 29.96 23.57
N PRO A 404 3.69 30.15 23.62
CA PRO A 404 4.53 30.63 24.72
C PRO A 404 4.66 32.17 24.75
N GLY A 405 3.78 32.92 24.09
CA GLY A 405 3.87 34.38 23.97
C GLY A 405 4.51 34.88 22.67
N LYS A 406 4.65 34.00 21.66
CA LYS A 406 5.17 34.30 20.33
C LYS A 406 4.67 33.26 19.31
N PRO A 407 4.68 33.57 17.99
CA PRO A 407 4.20 32.63 16.97
C PRO A 407 5.00 31.34 16.93
N THR A 408 4.28 30.22 16.85
CA THR A 408 4.87 28.87 16.86
C THR A 408 4.56 28.05 15.60
N GLY A 409 3.75 28.59 14.69
CA GLY A 409 3.24 27.82 13.54
C GLY A 409 1.96 27.02 13.83
N ARG A 410 1.46 27.03 15.07
CA ARG A 410 0.17 26.44 15.45
C ARG A 410 -0.98 27.38 15.10
N ALA A 411 -2.07 26.83 14.56
CA ALA A 411 -3.29 27.58 14.30
C ALA A 411 -4.10 27.84 15.60
N SER A 412 -3.46 28.44 16.60
CA SER A 412 -4.08 28.83 17.88
C SER A 412 -3.26 29.96 18.51
N ASP A 413 -3.79 30.61 19.55
CA ASP A 413 -3.00 31.49 20.42
C ASP A 413 -2.09 30.68 21.37
N GLY A 414 -2.20 29.35 21.40
CA GLY A 414 -1.26 28.51 22.12
C GLY A 414 -1.12 27.09 21.59
N ARG A 415 -1.27 26.12 22.48
CA ARG A 415 -1.14 24.68 22.19
C ARG A 415 -2.32 24.18 21.35
N VAL A 416 -2.08 23.11 20.62
CA VAL A 416 -3.10 22.37 19.84
C VAL A 416 -3.17 20.92 20.33
N LEU A 417 -4.11 20.12 19.78
CA LEU A 417 -4.37 18.75 20.23
C LEU A 417 -3.09 17.90 20.35
N THR A 418 -2.17 18.02 19.38
CA THR A 418 -0.88 17.34 19.39
C THR A 418 -0.07 17.57 20.66
N ASP A 419 -0.03 18.80 21.17
CA ASP A 419 0.76 19.12 22.38
C ASP A 419 0.16 18.46 23.62
N HIS A 420 -1.17 18.35 23.68
CA HIS A 420 -1.88 17.69 24.77
C HIS A 420 -1.67 16.18 24.74
N ILE A 421 -1.72 15.56 23.55
CA ILE A 421 -1.45 14.12 23.39
C ILE A 421 0.03 13.81 23.66
N ALA A 422 0.96 14.64 23.22
CA ALA A 422 2.39 14.50 23.56
C ALA A 422 2.62 14.57 25.08
N SER A 423 2.00 15.55 25.74
CA SER A 423 2.03 15.70 27.20
C SER A 423 1.44 14.49 27.92
N PHE A 424 0.32 13.94 27.44
CA PHE A 424 -0.27 12.70 27.96
C PHE A 424 0.71 11.51 27.90
N LEU A 425 1.47 11.41 26.80
CA LEU A 425 2.48 10.38 26.58
C LEU A 425 3.80 10.64 27.33
N GLY A 426 3.93 11.77 28.02
CA GLY A 426 5.13 12.16 28.76
C GLY A 426 6.30 12.57 27.87
N ILE A 427 6.03 13.06 26.65
CA ILE A 427 7.03 13.50 25.68
C ILE A 427 6.82 14.96 25.28
N GLU A 428 7.86 15.57 24.70
CA GLU A 428 7.71 16.87 24.04
C GLU A 428 6.94 16.72 22.71
N SER A 429 6.34 17.83 22.27
CA SER A 429 5.61 17.87 21.00
C SER A 429 6.51 17.48 19.82
N PRO A 430 6.07 16.59 18.92
CA PRO A 430 6.89 16.10 17.83
C PRO A 430 7.30 17.22 16.86
N THR A 431 8.49 17.07 16.29
CA THR A 431 9.05 18.05 15.35
C THR A 431 8.21 18.09 14.05
N PRO A 432 7.82 19.28 13.55
CA PRO A 432 7.17 19.39 12.25
C PRO A 432 8.05 18.85 11.12
N TYR A 433 7.49 18.03 10.24
CA TYR A 433 8.16 17.40 9.11
C TYR A 433 8.96 18.38 8.25
N GLN A 434 8.42 19.57 7.99
CA GLN A 434 9.08 20.62 7.20
C GLN A 434 10.29 21.26 7.90
N GLN A 435 10.42 21.06 9.22
CA GLN A 435 11.51 21.58 10.04
C GLN A 435 12.45 20.48 10.55
N ARG A 436 12.30 19.24 10.06
CA ARG A 436 13.13 18.11 10.48
C ARG A 436 14.59 18.34 10.12
N ASP A 437 15.47 18.08 11.07
CA ASP A 437 16.89 17.96 10.85
C ASP A 437 17.26 16.47 10.83
N ALA A 438 17.63 15.95 9.67
CA ALA A 438 18.00 14.54 9.49
C ALA A 438 19.16 14.10 10.40
N SER A 439 19.96 15.05 10.91
CA SER A 439 21.11 14.77 11.78
C SER A 439 20.79 14.72 13.28
N LYS A 440 19.63 15.23 13.73
CA LYS A 440 19.30 15.36 15.16
C LYS A 440 18.35 14.31 15.73
N GLY A 441 17.93 13.36 14.90
CA GLY A 441 17.10 12.23 15.32
C GLY A 441 15.66 12.65 15.64
N ILE A 442 14.73 11.76 15.30
CA ILE A 442 13.28 11.90 15.55
C ILE A 442 12.92 11.44 16.97
N GLN A 443 13.56 12.01 17.99
CA GLN A 443 13.50 11.49 19.37
C GLN A 443 12.07 11.33 19.89
N GLN A 444 11.20 12.32 19.65
CA GLN A 444 9.80 12.32 20.09
C GLN A 444 8.81 11.92 18.97
N GLY A 445 9.31 11.60 17.78
CA GLY A 445 8.51 11.38 16.57
C GLY A 445 8.43 12.62 15.66
N LEU A 446 7.47 12.62 14.73
CA LEU A 446 7.32 13.65 13.70
C LEU A 446 5.86 14.04 13.49
N ASN A 447 5.64 15.31 13.19
CA ASN A 447 4.33 15.82 12.82
C ASN A 447 4.27 16.11 11.32
N PHE A 448 3.45 15.37 10.59
CA PHE A 448 3.20 15.53 9.15
C PHE A 448 1.95 16.34 8.85
N ALA A 449 1.14 16.68 9.86
CA ALA A 449 -0.09 17.42 9.69
C ALA A 449 0.15 18.77 9.01
N TYR A 450 -0.77 19.17 8.13
CA TYR A 450 -0.65 20.38 7.36
C TYR A 450 -1.96 21.16 7.38
N GLY A 451 -1.91 22.43 7.79
CA GLY A 451 -3.08 23.31 7.85
C GLY A 451 -3.90 23.31 6.55
N GLY A 452 -5.21 23.06 6.66
CA GLY A 452 -6.13 22.99 5.52
C GLY A 452 -6.21 21.61 4.85
N SER A 453 -5.42 20.62 5.27
CA SER A 453 -5.49 19.25 4.73
C SER A 453 -6.84 18.57 5.01
N GLY A 454 -7.27 17.74 4.06
CA GLY A 454 -8.37 16.80 4.24
C GLY A 454 -7.93 15.35 4.05
N VAL A 455 -8.89 14.43 4.14
CA VAL A 455 -8.74 13.06 3.65
C VAL A 455 -8.56 13.10 2.13
N PHE A 456 -9.37 13.89 1.44
CA PHE A 456 -9.22 14.19 0.03
C PHE A 456 -8.44 15.50 -0.19
N PRO A 457 -7.97 15.78 -1.42
CA PRO A 457 -7.39 17.08 -1.76
C PRO A 457 -8.41 18.22 -1.56
N THR A 458 -8.08 19.15 -0.67
CA THR A 458 -8.90 20.32 -0.31
C THR A 458 -8.18 21.61 -0.72
N TRP A 459 -7.97 22.55 0.22
CA TRP A 459 -7.20 23.78 0.01
C TRP A 459 -5.68 23.58 0.13
N ALA A 460 -5.26 22.48 0.76
CA ALA A 460 -3.86 22.09 0.85
C ALA A 460 -3.52 20.99 -0.18
N LYS A 461 -2.28 21.01 -0.68
CA LYS A 461 -1.76 19.94 -1.55
C LYS A 461 -1.45 18.66 -0.77
N ASP A 462 -1.11 18.80 0.51
CA ASP A 462 -0.67 17.71 1.37
C ASP A 462 -1.85 17.05 2.09
N SER A 463 -2.71 16.34 1.33
CA SER A 463 -3.78 15.49 1.88
C SER A 463 -3.26 14.43 2.86
N LEU A 464 -4.15 13.80 3.63
CA LEU A 464 -3.77 12.72 4.55
C LEU A 464 -2.91 11.64 3.88
N THR A 465 -3.28 11.20 2.67
CA THR A 465 -2.51 10.20 1.92
C THR A 465 -1.09 10.67 1.63
N VAL A 466 -0.89 11.94 1.27
CA VAL A 466 0.44 12.52 1.02
C VAL A 466 1.28 12.56 2.30
N GLN A 467 0.66 12.85 3.44
CA GLN A 467 1.35 12.83 4.73
C GLN A 467 1.81 11.41 5.10
N ILE A 468 0.99 10.40 4.77
CA ILE A 468 1.37 8.99 4.96
C ILE A 468 2.48 8.58 3.97
N ASP A 469 2.46 9.08 2.73
CA ASP A 469 3.54 8.87 1.76
C ASP A 469 4.87 9.45 2.27
N GLN A 470 4.84 10.64 2.88
CA GLN A 470 6.01 11.26 3.51
C GLN A 470 6.55 10.38 4.65
N PHE A 471 5.68 9.80 5.48
CA PHE A 471 6.08 8.89 6.54
C PHE A 471 6.70 7.60 5.99
N GLU A 472 6.06 6.96 5.02
CA GLU A 472 6.58 5.77 4.35
C GLU A 472 7.95 6.03 3.72
N GLN A 473 8.15 7.20 3.12
CA GLN A 473 9.43 7.59 2.56
C GLN A 473 10.53 7.67 3.63
N LEU A 474 10.24 8.20 4.81
CA LEU A 474 11.21 8.24 5.92
C LEU A 474 11.56 6.84 6.45
N LEU A 475 10.61 5.91 6.43
CA LEU A 475 10.89 4.51 6.76
C LEU A 475 11.83 3.88 5.74
N LYS A 476 11.63 4.15 4.44
CA LYS A 476 12.53 3.69 3.36
C LYS A 476 13.93 4.29 3.47
N GLU A 477 14.04 5.50 3.99
CA GLU A 477 15.30 6.19 4.27
C GLU A 477 15.97 5.75 5.59
N ASN A 478 15.39 4.78 6.31
CA ASN A 478 15.84 4.32 7.62
C ASN A 478 15.97 5.43 8.68
N VAL A 479 15.14 6.48 8.58
CA VAL A 479 15.09 7.57 9.58
C VAL A 479 14.43 7.09 10.88
N CYS A 480 13.50 6.13 10.78
CA CYS A 480 12.91 5.44 11.93
C CYS A 480 13.38 3.97 11.96
N SER A 481 13.82 3.49 13.11
CA SER A 481 14.10 2.06 13.33
C SER A 481 12.82 1.29 13.68
N GLN A 482 12.86 -0.05 13.61
CA GLN A 482 11.73 -0.88 14.04
C GLN A 482 11.38 -0.66 15.53
N CYS A 483 12.39 -0.49 16.39
CA CYS A 483 12.16 -0.18 17.81
C CYS A 483 11.43 1.16 18.02
N ASP A 484 11.66 2.13 17.14
CA ASP A 484 10.96 3.40 17.19
C ASP A 484 9.47 3.25 16.89
N LEU A 485 9.11 2.26 16.05
CA LEU A 485 7.73 1.96 15.66
C LEU A 485 7.02 1.09 16.69
N ASP A 486 7.72 0.14 17.32
CA ASP A 486 7.15 -0.79 18.29
C ASP A 486 6.64 -0.08 19.56
N SER A 487 7.21 1.07 19.91
CA SER A 487 6.72 1.95 20.98
C SER A 487 6.08 3.24 20.46
N SER A 488 5.51 3.24 19.25
CA SER A 488 4.91 4.44 18.65
C SER A 488 3.39 4.50 18.76
N VAL A 489 2.89 5.73 18.81
CA VAL A 489 1.49 6.10 18.67
C VAL A 489 1.36 6.99 17.44
N ALA A 490 0.38 6.70 16.57
CA ALA A 490 -0.07 7.66 15.57
C ALA A 490 -1.29 8.43 16.07
N LEU A 491 -1.29 9.75 15.89
CA LEU A 491 -2.47 10.60 16.06
C LEU A 491 -2.96 11.06 14.69
N VAL A 492 -4.22 10.79 14.37
CA VAL A 492 -4.87 11.19 13.13
C VAL A 492 -6.06 12.10 13.44
N SER A 493 -6.05 13.34 12.96
CA SER A 493 -7.17 14.28 13.11
C SER A 493 -7.39 15.04 11.80
N THR A 494 -8.45 14.70 11.08
CA THR A 494 -8.75 15.29 9.77
C THR A 494 -10.24 15.19 9.46
N GLY A 495 -10.66 15.75 8.33
CA GLY A 495 -12.03 15.69 7.83
C GLY A 495 -12.74 17.05 7.83
N ILE A 496 -12.39 17.97 8.74
CA ILE A 496 -13.10 19.27 8.87
C ILE A 496 -13.03 20.03 7.53
N ASN A 497 -11.84 20.10 6.95
CA ASN A 497 -11.62 20.78 5.68
C ASN A 497 -12.36 20.10 4.52
N ASP A 498 -12.57 18.79 4.55
CA ASP A 498 -13.33 18.08 3.52
C ASP A 498 -14.79 18.53 3.51
N TYR A 499 -15.42 18.64 4.68
CA TYR A 499 -16.81 19.12 4.80
C TYR A 499 -16.93 20.61 4.44
N SER A 500 -15.99 21.44 4.90
CA SER A 500 -15.97 22.86 4.52
C SER A 500 -15.76 23.05 3.01
N PHE A 501 -14.86 22.26 2.39
CA PHE A 501 -14.62 22.28 0.96
C PHE A 501 -15.83 21.79 0.16
N TYR A 502 -16.45 20.69 0.61
CA TYR A 502 -17.66 20.14 0.01
C TYR A 502 -18.79 21.17 0.02
N SER A 503 -19.06 21.78 1.17
CA SER A 503 -20.10 22.80 1.33
C SER A 503 -19.84 24.00 0.42
N ALA A 504 -18.60 24.49 0.36
CA ALA A 504 -18.22 25.56 -0.55
C ALA A 504 -18.43 25.19 -2.03
N ALA A 505 -17.99 24.00 -2.45
CA ALA A 505 -18.11 23.51 -3.82
C ALA A 505 -19.57 23.29 -4.25
N LYS A 506 -20.43 22.89 -3.31
CA LYS A 506 -21.86 22.65 -3.53
C LYS A 506 -22.74 23.87 -3.20
N LYS A 507 -22.15 25.02 -2.88
CA LYS A 507 -22.86 26.26 -2.47
C LYS A 507 -23.86 26.00 -1.33
N GLY A 508 -23.47 25.15 -0.37
CA GLY A 508 -24.30 24.75 0.76
C GLY A 508 -25.33 23.65 0.47
N SER A 509 -25.40 23.10 -0.76
CA SER A 509 -26.28 21.96 -1.04
C SER A 509 -25.74 20.66 -0.42
N ASN A 510 -26.66 19.88 0.16
CA ASN A 510 -26.40 18.55 0.70
C ASN A 510 -26.56 17.42 -0.34
N ASP A 511 -26.77 17.76 -1.62
CA ASP A 511 -26.91 16.79 -2.71
C ASP A 511 -25.64 15.97 -2.89
N GLY A 512 -25.69 14.67 -2.55
CA GLY A 512 -24.57 13.74 -2.62
C GLY A 512 -23.75 13.63 -1.34
N LEU A 513 -24.10 14.38 -0.28
CA LEU A 513 -23.36 14.40 0.98
C LEU A 513 -23.29 13.03 1.68
N PRO A 514 -24.33 12.17 1.67
CA PRO A 514 -24.22 10.82 2.23
C PRO A 514 -23.16 9.97 1.53
N ALA A 515 -23.16 9.93 0.19
CA ALA A 515 -22.19 9.18 -0.59
C ALA A 515 -20.76 9.73 -0.42
N PHE A 516 -20.63 11.05 -0.35
CA PHE A 516 -19.36 11.71 -0.02
C PHE A 516 -18.86 11.29 1.36
N THR A 517 -19.72 11.33 2.37
CA THR A 517 -19.39 10.95 3.76
C THR A 517 -18.95 9.49 3.85
N GLU A 518 -19.68 8.57 3.21
CA GLU A 518 -19.29 7.17 3.16
C GLU A 518 -17.94 6.96 2.45
N GLY A 519 -17.74 7.60 1.29
CA GLY A 519 -16.49 7.53 0.54
C GLY A 519 -15.29 8.06 1.35
N LEU A 520 -15.49 9.18 2.05
CA LEU A 520 -14.49 9.79 2.91
C LEU A 520 -14.11 8.88 4.08
N VAL A 521 -15.10 8.32 4.79
CA VAL A 521 -14.83 7.40 5.91
C VAL A 521 -14.16 6.12 5.43
N ASN A 522 -14.56 5.58 4.28
CA ASN A 522 -13.91 4.41 3.70
C ASN A 522 -12.43 4.66 3.37
N GLN A 523 -12.13 5.84 2.80
CA GLN A 523 -10.75 6.24 2.52
C GLN A 523 -9.95 6.46 3.81
N LEU A 524 -10.53 7.17 4.79
CA LEU A 524 -9.91 7.36 6.11
C LEU A 524 -9.60 6.01 6.78
N ALA A 525 -10.53 5.05 6.76
CA ALA A 525 -10.29 3.72 7.31
C ALA A 525 -9.14 2.97 6.60
N ALA A 526 -9.03 3.11 5.28
CA ALA A 526 -7.90 2.55 4.52
C ALA A 526 -6.57 3.21 4.91
N ASP A 527 -6.56 4.53 5.12
CA ASP A 527 -5.39 5.29 5.54
C ASP A 527 -4.96 4.94 6.98
N LEU A 528 -5.90 4.77 7.91
CA LEU A 528 -5.60 4.25 9.26
C LEU A 528 -4.95 2.87 9.18
N GLN A 529 -5.53 1.96 8.39
CA GLN A 529 -4.97 0.62 8.18
C GLN A 529 -3.57 0.69 7.57
N ARG A 530 -3.33 1.62 6.64
CA ARG A 530 -2.03 1.85 6.03
C ARG A 530 -0.98 2.29 7.06
N ILE A 531 -1.32 3.24 7.95
CA ILE A 531 -0.42 3.68 9.04
C ILE A 531 -0.03 2.49 9.93
N ASN A 532 -0.99 1.63 10.29
CA ASN A 532 -0.70 0.42 11.07
C ASN A 532 0.21 -0.57 10.32
N ARG A 533 -0.03 -0.80 9.02
CA ARG A 533 0.81 -1.66 8.16
C ARG A 533 2.25 -1.15 8.04
N LEU A 534 2.46 0.17 8.15
CA LEU A 534 3.79 0.78 8.18
C LEU A 534 4.53 0.57 9.51
N GLY A 535 3.92 -0.12 10.48
CA GLY A 535 4.58 -0.62 11.70
C GLY A 535 4.11 0.05 12.99
N VAL A 536 3.28 1.10 12.92
CA VAL A 536 2.75 1.78 14.11
C VAL A 536 1.75 0.88 14.84
N LYS A 537 1.96 0.67 16.15
CA LYS A 537 1.19 -0.30 16.95
C LYS A 537 -0.13 0.24 17.51
N LYS A 538 -0.22 1.55 17.73
CA LYS A 538 -1.45 2.20 18.21
C LYS A 538 -1.78 3.38 17.32
N VAL A 539 -2.97 3.38 16.74
CA VAL A 539 -3.45 4.46 15.86
C VAL A 539 -4.67 5.09 16.51
N VAL A 540 -4.50 6.31 17.01
CA VAL A 540 -5.55 7.13 17.59
C VAL A 540 -6.14 8.00 16.49
N VAL A 541 -7.43 7.89 16.25
CA VAL A 541 -8.16 8.73 15.29
C VAL A 541 -9.18 9.58 16.02
N ALA A 542 -9.08 10.90 15.86
CA ALA A 542 -10.06 11.84 16.36
C ALA A 542 -11.31 11.84 15.49
N THR A 543 -12.48 11.79 16.12
CA THR A 543 -13.75 12.06 15.45
C THR A 543 -13.77 13.50 14.90
N LEU A 544 -14.64 13.80 13.94
CA LEU A 544 -14.93 15.19 13.62
C LEU A 544 -15.42 15.92 14.87
N PRO A 545 -14.97 17.16 15.11
CA PRO A 545 -15.50 17.98 16.20
C PRO A 545 -16.95 18.39 15.91
N VAL A 546 -17.56 19.11 16.84
CA VAL A 546 -18.89 19.73 16.68
C VAL A 546 -18.83 20.91 15.69
N ILE A 547 -18.71 20.59 14.39
CA ILE A 547 -18.40 21.57 13.33
C ILE A 547 -19.43 22.69 13.19
N GLY A 548 -20.70 22.45 13.53
CA GLY A 548 -21.75 23.47 13.51
C GLY A 548 -21.60 24.53 14.59
N CYS A 549 -20.77 24.29 15.61
CA CYS A 549 -20.43 25.30 16.62
C CYS A 549 -19.18 26.12 16.28
N LEU A 550 -18.49 25.84 15.17
CA LEU A 550 -17.34 26.65 14.77
C LEU A 550 -17.82 28.05 14.36
N PRO A 551 -17.14 29.13 14.78
CA PRO A 551 -17.59 30.49 14.48
C PRO A 551 -17.82 30.74 12.98
N LEU A 552 -17.02 30.14 12.10
CA LEU A 552 -17.15 30.22 10.64
C LEU A 552 -18.54 29.80 10.13
N HIS A 553 -19.21 28.85 10.79
CA HIS A 553 -20.52 28.33 10.39
C HIS A 553 -21.70 29.14 10.97
N ILE A 554 -21.45 30.11 11.85
CA ILE A 554 -22.48 30.83 12.62
C ILE A 554 -22.38 32.38 12.52
N ILE A 555 -21.43 32.90 11.73
CA ILE A 555 -21.30 34.30 11.26
C ILE A 555 -22.52 34.65 10.35
N PRO A 556 -23.04 35.90 10.34
CA PRO A 556 -24.47 36.23 10.16
C PRO A 556 -25.27 35.32 9.22
N PRO A 557 -26.42 34.80 9.67
CA PRO A 557 -27.40 35.56 10.47
C PRO A 557 -27.48 35.30 11.99
N ASN A 558 -26.79 34.30 12.57
CA ASN A 558 -27.07 33.82 13.94
C ASN A 558 -26.30 34.51 15.09
N SER A 559 -25.44 35.51 14.78
CA SER A 559 -24.68 36.30 15.79
C SER A 559 -24.01 35.46 16.89
N TYR A 560 -23.48 34.28 16.53
CA TYR A 560 -22.84 33.32 17.45
C TYR A 560 -23.75 32.76 18.55
N GLN A 561 -25.08 32.85 18.45
CA GLN A 561 -25.99 32.42 19.53
C GLN A 561 -26.15 30.90 19.60
N ASN A 562 -26.37 30.26 18.45
CA ASN A 562 -26.68 28.84 18.34
C ASN A 562 -25.73 28.17 17.34
N CYS A 563 -25.43 26.89 17.59
CA CYS A 563 -24.72 26.07 16.63
C CYS A 563 -25.63 25.68 15.46
N ASP A 564 -25.04 25.43 14.29
CA ASP A 564 -25.75 24.88 13.15
C ASP A 564 -26.04 23.38 13.35
N GLU A 565 -27.31 23.05 13.59
CA GLU A 565 -27.74 21.68 13.89
C GLU A 565 -27.53 20.73 12.72
N GLU A 566 -27.66 21.21 11.48
CA GLU A 566 -27.49 20.38 10.28
C GLU A 566 -26.04 19.96 10.08
N SER A 567 -25.08 20.88 10.21
CA SER A 567 -23.65 20.56 10.17
C SER A 567 -23.25 19.62 11.31
N ASN A 568 -23.80 19.82 12.51
CA ASN A 568 -23.59 18.90 13.63
C ASN A 568 -24.14 17.50 13.35
N LYS A 569 -25.33 17.39 12.77
CA LYS A 569 -25.90 16.11 12.32
C LYS A 569 -24.99 15.41 11.30
N ASN A 570 -24.41 16.16 10.36
CA ASN A 570 -23.50 15.61 9.36
C ASN A 570 -22.20 15.09 10.00
N ALA A 571 -21.63 15.83 10.96
CA ALA A 571 -20.49 15.34 11.74
C ALA A 571 -20.83 14.10 12.57
N MET A 572 -22.02 14.03 13.17
CA MET A 572 -22.46 12.83 13.89
C MET A 572 -22.59 11.61 12.97
N ILE A 573 -23.14 11.77 11.76
CA ILE A 573 -23.22 10.68 10.77
C ILE A 573 -21.83 10.19 10.39
N HIS A 574 -20.90 11.11 10.09
CA HIS A 574 -19.50 10.77 9.86
C HIS A 574 -18.92 9.98 11.03
N ASN A 575 -19.10 10.48 12.26
CA ASN A 575 -18.51 9.89 13.46
C ASN A 575 -19.07 8.49 13.73
N GLN A 576 -20.35 8.25 13.48
CA GLN A 576 -20.96 6.91 13.57
C GLN A 576 -20.36 5.94 12.55
N LEU A 577 -20.18 6.39 11.31
CA LEU A 577 -19.56 5.57 10.27
C LEU A 577 -18.09 5.30 10.59
N LEU A 578 -17.36 6.29 11.09
CA LEU A 578 -15.96 6.16 11.51
C LEU A 578 -15.82 5.17 12.67
N GLN A 579 -16.67 5.27 13.71
CA GLN A 579 -16.69 4.32 14.82
C GLN A 579 -16.96 2.89 14.32
N LYS A 580 -17.91 2.71 13.39
CA LYS A 580 -18.20 1.42 12.78
C LYS A 580 -17.00 0.90 11.97
N ALA A 581 -16.33 1.77 11.22
CA ALA A 581 -15.15 1.41 10.44
C ALA A 581 -13.97 1.03 11.34
N VAL A 582 -13.70 1.78 12.41
CA VAL A 582 -12.67 1.48 13.40
C VAL A 582 -12.98 0.18 14.16
N GLY A 583 -14.24 -0.05 14.55
CA GLY A 583 -14.66 -1.31 15.13
C GLY A 583 -14.40 -2.49 14.21
N LYS A 584 -14.71 -2.34 12.91
CA LYS A 584 -14.38 -3.34 11.89
C LYS A 584 -12.86 -3.54 11.75
N LEU A 585 -12.07 -2.47 11.72
CA LEU A 585 -10.59 -2.57 11.65
C LEU A 585 -10.02 -3.33 12.84
N ASN A 586 -10.51 -3.08 14.06
CA ASN A 586 -10.10 -3.82 15.24
C ASN A 586 -10.50 -5.29 15.18
N ILE A 587 -11.72 -5.60 14.71
CA ILE A 587 -12.17 -6.99 14.48
C ILE A 587 -11.26 -7.69 13.45
N ASP A 588 -10.98 -7.02 12.34
CA ASP A 588 -10.12 -7.54 11.27
C ASP A 588 -8.66 -7.74 11.73
N ASP A 589 -8.19 -6.95 12.71
CA ASP A 589 -6.89 -7.13 13.40
C ASP A 589 -6.95 -8.07 14.62
N GLY A 590 -8.06 -8.78 14.82
CA GLY A 590 -8.20 -9.79 15.88
C GLY A 590 -8.49 -9.22 17.27
N ASN A 591 -9.24 -8.12 17.35
CA ASN A 591 -9.63 -7.41 18.57
C ASN A 591 -8.46 -6.91 19.44
N LYS A 592 -7.33 -6.55 18.82
CA LYS A 592 -6.12 -6.08 19.52
C LYS A 592 -6.22 -4.65 20.08
N ASN A 593 -7.35 -3.95 19.90
CA ASN A 593 -7.52 -2.52 20.24
C ASN A 593 -6.37 -1.65 19.68
N THR A 594 -6.02 -1.92 18.43
CA THR A 594 -4.96 -1.22 17.68
C THR A 594 -5.42 0.18 17.28
N PHE A 595 -6.68 0.30 16.87
CA PHE A 595 -7.30 1.54 16.43
C PHE A 595 -8.18 2.10 17.55
N VAL A 596 -7.91 3.31 17.99
CA VAL A 596 -8.57 3.94 19.14
C VAL A 596 -9.32 5.18 18.66
N ILE A 597 -10.60 5.28 19.02
CA ILE A 597 -11.40 6.48 18.78
C ILE A 597 -11.08 7.49 19.88
N LEU A 598 -10.69 8.69 19.47
CA LEU A 598 -10.64 9.86 20.34
C LEU A 598 -11.90 10.71 20.09
N ASP A 599 -12.83 10.70 21.04
CA ASP A 599 -14.14 11.36 20.90
C ASP A 599 -14.05 12.88 21.08
N LEU A 600 -13.46 13.52 20.07
CA LEU A 600 -13.30 14.96 19.98
C LEU A 600 -14.65 15.68 19.89
N TYR A 601 -15.67 15.05 19.31
CA TYR A 601 -17.01 15.64 19.18
C TYR A 601 -17.61 15.90 20.56
N ASN A 602 -17.77 14.85 21.36
CA ASN A 602 -18.43 14.98 22.66
C ASN A 602 -17.57 15.77 23.64
N ALA A 603 -16.24 15.60 23.60
CA ALA A 603 -15.34 16.42 24.42
C ALA A 603 -15.48 17.92 24.14
N MET A 604 -15.61 18.30 22.87
CA MET A 604 -15.80 19.69 22.49
C MET A 604 -17.19 20.22 22.85
N VAL A 605 -18.25 19.42 22.71
CA VAL A 605 -19.60 19.77 23.20
C VAL A 605 -19.57 20.04 24.71
N SER A 606 -19.02 19.10 25.50
CA SER A 606 -18.93 19.24 26.96
C SER A 606 -18.10 20.46 27.37
N ALA A 607 -17.00 20.74 26.66
CA ALA A 607 -16.17 21.91 26.94
C ALA A 607 -16.90 23.23 26.63
N ILE A 608 -17.64 23.31 25.51
CA ILE A 608 -18.47 24.48 25.19
C ILE A 608 -19.56 24.70 26.24
N ASP A 609 -20.24 23.63 26.66
CA ASP A 609 -21.31 23.73 27.67
C ASP A 609 -20.76 24.11 29.05
N GLN A 610 -19.58 23.61 29.43
CA GLN A 610 -18.88 24.05 30.64
C GLN A 610 -18.57 25.55 30.57
N PHE A 611 -18.05 26.04 29.44
CA PHE A 611 -17.81 27.47 29.26
C PHE A 611 -19.09 28.29 29.35
N ARG A 612 -20.23 27.81 28.79
CA ARG A 612 -21.51 28.51 28.92
C ARG A 612 -21.93 28.67 30.38
N GLN A 613 -21.67 27.65 31.21
CA GLN A 613 -21.96 27.69 32.64
C GLN A 613 -21.03 28.66 33.38
N ASP A 614 -19.74 28.63 33.07
CA ASP A 614 -18.72 29.49 33.72
C ASP A 614 -18.82 30.96 33.27
N ALA A 615 -19.26 31.21 32.03
CA ALA A 615 -19.42 32.51 31.40
C ALA A 615 -20.47 33.41 32.07
N ALA A 616 -21.31 32.86 32.95
CA ALA A 616 -22.17 33.67 33.83
C ALA A 616 -21.36 34.68 34.68
N ASN A 617 -20.05 34.48 34.83
CA ASN A 617 -19.17 35.23 35.73
C ASN A 617 -17.95 35.92 35.06
N THR A 618 -17.86 36.00 33.71
CA THR A 618 -16.68 36.60 33.02
C THR A 618 -17.03 37.54 31.84
N GLU A 619 -16.03 38.29 31.36
CA GLU A 619 -16.16 39.32 30.29
C GLU A 619 -16.49 38.72 28.90
N HIS A 620 -16.19 37.44 28.65
CA HIS A 620 -16.47 36.74 27.39
C HIS A 620 -17.66 35.79 27.57
N LYS A 621 -18.88 36.34 27.48
CA LYS A 621 -20.13 35.62 27.81
C LYS A 621 -20.49 34.47 26.87
N ASN A 622 -19.89 34.40 25.68
CA ASN A 622 -20.29 33.46 24.64
C ASN A 622 -19.09 32.64 24.14
N PRO A 623 -19.01 31.33 24.44
CA PRO A 623 -17.90 30.49 23.97
C PRO A 623 -17.86 30.33 22.45
N LEU A 624 -18.95 30.59 21.74
CA LEU A 624 -19.00 30.53 20.28
C LEU A 624 -18.46 31.81 19.63
N GLN A 625 -18.23 32.87 20.41
CA GLN A 625 -17.63 34.09 19.90
C GLN A 625 -16.10 33.94 19.90
N PRO A 626 -15.43 34.09 18.75
CA PRO A 626 -13.98 33.98 18.68
C PRO A 626 -13.32 35.22 19.28
N CYS A 627 -12.14 35.04 19.89
CA CYS A 627 -11.33 36.16 20.35
C CYS A 627 -10.91 37.05 19.16
N CYS A 628 -10.62 36.46 18.02
CA CYS A 628 -10.25 37.18 16.82
C CYS A 628 -11.47 37.53 15.96
N SER A 629 -11.89 38.79 16.08
CA SER A 629 -13.05 39.34 15.37
C SER A 629 -12.76 39.86 13.96
N LYS A 630 -11.48 40.06 13.62
CA LYS A 630 -11.04 40.51 12.29
C LYS A 630 -10.06 39.52 11.70
N SER A 631 -10.38 39.04 10.50
CA SER A 631 -9.52 38.16 9.72
C SER A 631 -9.25 38.75 8.34
N VAL A 632 -8.05 38.54 7.83
CA VAL A 632 -7.69 38.83 6.43
C VAL A 632 -7.37 37.49 5.77
N GLU A 633 -8.12 37.14 4.71
CA GLU A 633 -7.99 35.84 4.03
C GLU A 633 -8.12 34.65 5.00
N PHE A 634 -9.13 34.71 5.89
CA PHE A 634 -9.39 33.71 6.94
C PHE A 634 -8.32 33.59 8.03
N ILE A 635 -7.30 34.45 8.03
CA ILE A 635 -6.23 34.45 9.03
C ILE A 635 -6.45 35.60 10.01
N CYS A 636 -6.37 35.30 11.31
CA CYS A 636 -6.54 36.29 12.36
C CYS A 636 -5.57 37.47 12.23
N SER A 637 -6.09 38.70 12.36
CA SER A 637 -5.32 39.93 12.45
C SER A 637 -5.13 40.37 13.89
N ALA A 638 -3.94 40.90 14.23
CA ALA A 638 -3.65 41.45 15.55
C ALA A 638 -4.62 42.60 15.94
N GLU A 639 -5.14 43.35 14.96
CA GLU A 639 -6.13 44.42 15.20
C GLU A 639 -7.52 43.90 15.58
N GLY A 640 -7.78 42.60 15.39
CA GLY A 640 -9.04 41.94 15.69
C GLY A 640 -9.04 41.18 17.01
N LEU A 641 -7.92 41.14 17.72
CA LEU A 641 -7.74 40.35 18.92
C LEU A 641 -8.51 40.94 20.11
N CYS A 642 -9.22 40.10 20.86
CA CYS A 642 -9.92 40.47 22.07
C CYS A 642 -8.97 40.92 23.21
N SER A 643 -9.52 41.62 24.21
CA SER A 643 -8.77 42.14 25.37
C SER A 643 -8.12 41.04 26.21
N ASN A 644 -8.76 39.87 26.31
CA ASN A 644 -8.28 38.74 27.11
C ASN A 644 -8.36 37.41 26.34
N PRO A 645 -7.37 37.09 25.48
CA PRO A 645 -7.34 35.84 24.72
C PRO A 645 -7.38 34.59 25.61
N LYS A 646 -6.80 34.66 26.81
CA LYS A 646 -6.73 33.54 27.77
C LYS A 646 -8.09 33.08 28.28
N SER A 647 -9.14 33.90 28.19
CA SER A 647 -10.50 33.53 28.59
C SER A 647 -11.37 33.01 27.44
N SER A 648 -10.94 33.15 26.19
CA SER A 648 -11.74 32.75 25.03
C SER A 648 -11.74 31.24 24.82
N PHE A 649 -12.82 30.67 24.26
CA PHE A 649 -12.85 29.26 23.85
C PHE A 649 -12.31 29.10 22.42
N PHE A 650 -12.84 29.89 21.47
CA PHE A 650 -12.30 29.97 20.11
C PHE A 650 -11.29 31.11 19.99
N PHE A 651 -10.15 30.82 19.36
CA PHE A 651 -9.17 31.83 19.03
C PHE A 651 -9.59 32.61 17.79
N ASP A 652 -9.85 31.91 16.69
CA ASP A 652 -10.29 32.48 15.41
C ASP A 652 -11.58 31.82 14.92
N LEU A 653 -11.90 31.98 13.63
CA LEU A 653 -13.17 31.49 13.09
C LEU A 653 -13.31 29.96 13.06
N ALA A 654 -12.21 29.22 13.18
CA ALA A 654 -12.21 27.77 13.05
C ALA A 654 -11.53 27.06 14.22
N HIS A 655 -10.59 27.70 14.90
CA HIS A 655 -9.68 27.01 15.81
C HIS A 655 -9.94 27.36 17.28
N PRO A 656 -9.94 26.36 18.19
CA PRO A 656 -9.92 26.62 19.62
C PRO A 656 -8.67 27.39 20.05
N SER A 657 -8.82 28.22 21.09
CA SER A 657 -7.70 28.85 21.79
C SER A 657 -6.94 27.84 22.64
N ASP A 658 -5.81 28.22 23.23
CA ASP A 658 -5.11 27.39 24.23
C ASP A 658 -6.07 26.99 25.37
N ASN A 659 -6.92 27.91 25.81
CA ASN A 659 -7.90 27.66 26.85
C ASN A 659 -9.01 26.71 26.38
N GLY A 660 -9.48 26.86 25.14
CA GLY A 660 -10.41 25.92 24.51
C GLY A 660 -9.81 24.52 24.40
N TRP A 661 -8.57 24.39 23.94
CA TRP A 661 -7.86 23.12 23.86
C TRP A 661 -7.61 22.48 25.23
N ASN A 662 -7.23 23.26 26.24
CA ASN A 662 -7.12 22.78 27.63
C ASN A 662 -8.45 22.19 28.13
N ALA A 663 -9.56 22.86 27.84
CA ALA A 663 -10.88 22.41 28.26
C ALA A 663 -11.36 21.18 27.47
N ILE A 664 -11.16 21.14 26.15
CA ILE A 664 -11.45 19.94 25.34
C ILE A 664 -10.63 18.76 25.87
N TYR A 665 -9.35 18.97 26.15
CA TYR A 665 -8.46 17.91 26.62
C TYR A 665 -8.87 17.33 27.98
N SER A 666 -9.40 18.14 28.91
CA SER A 666 -9.85 17.63 30.21
C SER A 666 -10.95 16.56 30.09
N PHE A 667 -11.82 16.68 29.07
CA PHE A 667 -12.83 15.67 28.77
C PHE A 667 -12.26 14.46 28.00
N LEU A 668 -11.17 14.65 27.23
CA LEU A 668 -10.50 13.55 26.52
C LEU A 668 -9.67 12.64 27.44
N GLN A 669 -9.15 13.16 28.56
CA GLN A 669 -8.29 12.41 29.49
C GLN A 669 -8.94 11.12 30.01
N GLY A 670 -10.26 11.11 30.21
CA GLY A 670 -11.00 9.93 30.65
C GLY A 670 -10.96 8.79 29.63
N SER A 671 -11.13 9.09 28.33
CA SER A 671 -11.07 8.12 27.24
C SER A 671 -9.63 7.66 26.98
N LEU A 672 -8.67 8.59 26.97
CA LEU A 672 -7.25 8.29 26.72
C LEU A 672 -6.65 7.31 27.75
N ASN A 673 -7.04 7.41 29.03
CA ASN A 673 -6.50 6.54 30.08
C ASN A 673 -6.89 5.06 29.94
N ASN A 674 -8.04 4.76 29.34
CA ASN A 674 -8.54 3.38 29.20
C ASN A 674 -7.98 2.69 27.95
N ASP A 675 -7.73 3.43 26.86
CA ASP A 675 -7.47 2.83 25.54
C ASP A 675 -6.00 2.87 25.09
N LEU A 676 -5.20 3.80 25.62
CA LEU A 676 -3.79 3.99 25.23
C LEU A 676 -2.76 3.37 26.18
N LYS A 677 -3.12 3.13 27.45
CA LYS A 677 -2.24 2.49 28.45
C LYS A 677 -2.39 0.96 28.51
N ALA A 678 -3.37 0.40 27.79
CA ALA A 678 -3.61 -1.03 27.61
C ALA A 678 -3.02 -1.51 26.28
#